data_AF-A0A2E7PW37-F1
#
_entry.id   AF-A0A2E7PW37-F1
#
_cell.length_a   1.000
_cell.length_b   1.000
_cell.length_c   1.000
_cell.angle_alpha   90.00
_cell.angle_beta   90.00
_cell.angle_gamma   90.00
#
_symmetry.space_group_name_H-M   'P 1'
#
loop_
_entity.id
_entity.type
_entity.pdbx_description
1 polymer ?
#
loop_
_entity_poly.entity_id
_entity_poly.type
_entity_poly.pdbx_seq_one_letter_code
_entity_poly.pdbx_strand_id
1 'polypeptide(L)'
;MKFKGADGFFEDRKGNQVKLNFPILCSLLLLCPAFAEDKRPNVVTLLVDDLGYRDLGCYGGPVKTPVLDKLAAGGVRFTDFHSGAPVCSPSRATFLTGRNHIRAGVYSVISEQRHRMHLLKSETTLAEVLKDEGYGTAHFGKWHLGMPVNNRDNPTPAEHGFDYWFCLVNGAHPSHKDPTNFLRNGQSVGPIKGYSCQLVVDEALSWLDEKRDDKEPFFLNLWFNEPHAIIAAPDEIVSQYGALNDQAAIYNGTIDNTDRAIGRLVAKLEKLGELDNTIIHYSSDNGSYRHERSGGLRGKKGSHHEGGHRVPGIFYWKGKILGGRVEKEPVGAVDLLPTLCGLLGIDKPKDVFLDGSDLTPLLTRVGSFERHQPLFWMNGFTMAMRMGDHTLLVPSTARLPFDNAKANRLLQQTKLALGEDLEKELGGLDLRSRMFNGRFTNREANRLRDEFRAMFFFNEALIPLVKKGGIDRVQLYDLSKDLAQQNDIAKEHPKLVARMKKQANLIYKSVMADGPEWLTPEEQDAAMKPRGNGPQRPATGALDANTANLLARIDKNDLPVGYNGSRHQPYVDRIMVGLKPEQRVRVGQLWKEKRRLDSFIPNPGASFVKILTHIAEENQKSKQSNLMKAADNWVHWRGPNANGVAPSAEPPTHWSEKKNVRWKAPIDGAGASTPIIWKDKIFLLSVVDTGKVDPSLPRPEDQPKRVFDITHPNTEFKFLVLCLDRKSGKELWRRVATRLIPHEGTHRDNNYASASPTTDGKLLYCWFGSAGMFCYDLEGKKLWERNLGEVKIGASLGEGCSPVLHKDKLVILRDNRGQSTIQVLNAKNGETIWMKNRNTRNGWATPAVVEHEGTTQVITTASRPDAGNRNSPGKVISYDLENGNVIWECSGLTDNAIPCPIVEDGIAYCMTGYQGFSSLAVPISGKGDQSENILWRRELGTPYVPSPILYDGLLYFTQSNQAILSCVDAKTGKVLMERTRLPALSNVYASLVGAGNHLYVVGRYGKTAVIKRTGKFDLVATNTLADRFDASPAVVGDQLFLRGHRFLYCIERE
;
A
#
# COMPACT_ATOMS: atom_id res chain seq x y z
N MET A 1 37.51 -0.20 -13.56
CA MET A 1 38.54 -0.18 -14.63
C MET A 1 38.09 -1.11 -15.76
N LYS A 2 38.32 -0.72 -17.02
CA LYS A 2 37.86 -1.42 -18.23
C LYS A 2 38.75 -2.64 -18.52
N PHE A 3 38.13 -3.78 -18.84
CA PHE A 3 38.80 -4.93 -19.44
C PHE A 3 38.86 -4.78 -20.97
N LYS A 4 40.05 -5.00 -21.54
CA LYS A 4 40.29 -5.29 -22.96
C LYS A 4 41.52 -6.20 -23.07
N GLY A 5 41.39 -7.29 -23.82
CA GLY A 5 42.52 -8.02 -24.41
C GLY A 5 42.85 -9.34 -23.72
N ALA A 6 42.65 -10.44 -24.45
CA ALA A 6 43.11 -11.78 -24.15
C ALA A 6 44.59 -11.91 -24.54
N ASP A 7 45.39 -12.48 -23.65
CA ASP A 7 46.54 -13.37 -23.88
C ASP A 7 47.33 -13.46 -22.56
N GLY A 8 47.14 -14.57 -21.85
CA GLY A 8 47.69 -14.79 -20.51
C GLY A 8 49.12 -15.29 -20.53
N PHE A 9 50.04 -14.45 -20.06
CA PHE A 9 51.36 -14.85 -19.56
C PHE A 9 51.52 -14.30 -18.14
N PHE A 10 52.01 -15.13 -17.22
CA PHE A 10 52.39 -14.71 -15.87
C PHE A 10 53.90 -14.89 -15.69
N GLU A 11 54.58 -13.85 -15.22
CA GLU A 11 55.96 -13.88 -14.74
C GLU A 11 56.00 -14.00 -13.21
N ASP A 12 56.91 -14.81 -12.69
CA ASP A 12 57.19 -14.82 -11.25
C ASP A 12 58.18 -13.71 -10.86
N ARG A 13 58.36 -13.50 -9.54
CA ARG A 13 59.22 -12.42 -8.98
C ARG A 13 60.72 -12.58 -9.24
N LYS A 14 61.15 -13.51 -10.10
CA LYS A 14 62.54 -13.64 -10.57
C LYS A 14 62.68 -13.67 -12.10
N GLY A 15 61.60 -13.43 -12.85
CA GLY A 15 61.67 -13.16 -14.29
C GLY A 15 61.91 -14.38 -15.19
N ASN A 16 61.54 -15.59 -14.76
CA ASN A 16 61.64 -16.78 -15.63
C ASN A 16 60.26 -17.20 -16.19
N GLN A 17 60.19 -17.42 -17.50
CA GLN A 17 59.02 -17.96 -18.20
C GLN A 17 59.06 -19.49 -18.28
N VAL A 18 58.00 -20.18 -17.86
CA VAL A 18 57.88 -21.65 -17.93
C VAL A 18 56.66 -22.06 -18.75
N LYS A 19 56.88 -22.94 -19.75
CA LYS A 19 55.85 -23.62 -20.55
C LYS A 19 55.45 -24.95 -19.88
N LEU A 20 54.15 -25.22 -19.73
CA LEU A 20 53.64 -26.53 -19.27
C LEU A 20 53.03 -27.33 -20.44
N ASN A 21 53.56 -28.54 -20.66
CA ASN A 21 53.03 -29.54 -21.59
C ASN A 21 51.98 -30.44 -20.88
N PHE A 22 50.77 -30.51 -21.43
CA PHE A 22 49.75 -31.55 -21.20
C PHE A 22 50.22 -32.84 -21.92
N PRO A 23 50.29 -34.05 -21.31
CA PRO A 23 49.11 -34.74 -20.76
C PRO A 23 49.44 -35.84 -19.70
N ILE A 24 49.40 -35.54 -18.40
CA ILE A 24 49.27 -36.58 -17.35
C ILE A 24 48.36 -36.01 -16.25
N LEU A 25 47.08 -35.82 -16.57
CA LEU A 25 46.08 -35.39 -15.59
C LEU A 25 44.68 -35.98 -15.90
N CYS A 26 44.62 -37.21 -16.40
CA CYS A 26 43.35 -37.91 -16.64
C CYS A 26 43.12 -39.15 -15.76
N SER A 27 44.01 -39.45 -14.81
CA SER A 27 43.91 -40.69 -14.00
C SER A 27 43.83 -40.48 -12.48
N LEU A 28 43.71 -39.25 -12.00
CA LEU A 28 43.61 -38.91 -10.56
C LEU A 28 42.35 -38.10 -10.17
N LEU A 29 41.38 -37.98 -11.08
CA LEU A 29 40.12 -37.25 -10.86
C LEU A 29 38.91 -38.14 -10.51
N LEU A 30 39.13 -39.40 -10.11
CA LEU A 30 38.07 -40.35 -9.71
C LEU A 30 37.93 -40.53 -8.19
N LEU A 31 38.25 -39.50 -7.42
CA LEU A 31 37.86 -39.38 -6.00
C LEU A 31 37.33 -37.96 -5.76
N CYS A 32 36.28 -37.56 -6.50
CA CYS A 32 35.39 -36.53 -5.99
C CYS A 32 34.66 -37.16 -4.79
N PRO A 33 34.78 -36.62 -3.56
CA PRO A 33 33.76 -36.91 -2.56
C PRO A 33 32.44 -36.48 -3.22
N ALA A 34 31.45 -37.37 -3.23
CA ALA A 34 30.09 -36.98 -3.55
C ALA A 34 29.81 -35.72 -2.73
N PHE A 35 29.62 -34.58 -3.40
CA PHE A 35 29.11 -33.38 -2.76
C PHE A 35 27.78 -33.82 -2.15
N ALA A 36 27.75 -33.98 -0.82
CA ALA A 36 26.52 -34.20 -0.11
C ALA A 36 25.59 -33.05 -0.52
N GLU A 37 24.41 -33.41 -1.03
CA GLU A 37 23.36 -32.45 -1.32
C GLU A 37 23.16 -31.61 -0.05
N ASP A 38 23.43 -30.29 -0.12
CA ASP A 38 23.39 -29.41 1.04
C ASP A 38 21.95 -29.40 1.61
N LYS A 39 21.72 -30.23 2.63
CA LYS A 39 20.41 -30.39 3.27
C LYS A 39 19.94 -29.03 3.78
N ARG A 40 18.72 -28.62 3.41
CA ARG A 40 18.10 -27.38 3.93
C ARG A 40 18.05 -27.43 5.47
N PRO A 41 18.38 -26.33 6.19
CA PRO A 41 18.40 -26.36 7.63
C PRO A 41 16.99 -26.39 8.23
N ASN A 42 16.84 -27.03 9.38
CA ASN A 42 15.60 -26.96 10.15
C ASN A 42 15.47 -25.60 10.87
N VAL A 43 14.27 -25.23 11.27
CA VAL A 43 14.01 -23.99 12.02
C VAL A 43 13.28 -24.32 13.32
N VAL A 44 13.78 -23.80 14.44
CA VAL A 44 13.16 -23.92 15.76
C VAL A 44 13.06 -22.54 16.39
N THR A 45 11.85 -22.11 16.70
CA THR A 45 11.59 -20.88 17.46
C THR A 45 11.08 -21.24 18.84
N LEU A 46 11.81 -20.77 19.85
CA LEU A 46 11.52 -20.95 21.27
C LEU A 46 11.10 -19.60 21.85
N LEU A 47 9.87 -19.53 22.36
CA LEU A 47 9.34 -18.31 22.99
C LEU A 47 8.81 -18.63 24.38
N VAL A 48 9.20 -17.85 25.38
CA VAL A 48 8.69 -17.95 26.75
C VAL A 48 7.74 -16.78 27.07
N ASP A 49 6.94 -16.91 28.12
CA ASP A 49 5.87 -15.97 28.48
C ASP A 49 6.18 -15.27 29.80
N ASP A 50 6.38 -13.95 29.77
CA ASP A 50 6.75 -13.10 30.92
C ASP A 50 8.14 -13.33 31.53
N LEU A 51 9.12 -13.78 30.74
CA LEU A 51 10.51 -13.87 31.19
C LEU A 51 11.17 -12.49 31.24
N GLY A 52 11.85 -12.19 32.34
CA GLY A 52 12.61 -10.96 32.52
C GLY A 52 13.94 -10.97 31.78
N TYR A 53 14.40 -9.78 31.37
CA TYR A 53 15.69 -9.62 30.70
C TYR A 53 16.86 -10.21 31.50
N ARG A 54 16.80 -10.16 32.83
CA ARG A 54 17.85 -10.66 33.75
C ARG A 54 17.38 -11.88 34.54
N ASP A 55 16.63 -12.79 33.92
CA ASP A 55 16.29 -14.07 34.53
C ASP A 55 17.33 -15.16 34.24
N LEU A 56 17.93 -15.17 33.04
CA LEU A 56 18.83 -16.23 32.56
C LEU A 56 20.28 -16.04 33.00
N GLY A 57 21.02 -17.13 33.19
CA GLY A 57 22.44 -17.12 33.55
C GLY A 57 23.30 -16.31 32.58
N CYS A 58 23.17 -16.54 31.28
CA CYS A 58 23.85 -15.80 30.21
C CYS A 58 23.46 -14.31 30.09
N TYR A 59 22.44 -13.86 30.83
CA TYR A 59 22.08 -12.44 30.99
C TYR A 59 22.40 -11.91 32.39
N GLY A 60 23.14 -12.67 33.21
CA GLY A 60 23.52 -12.30 34.57
C GLY A 60 22.38 -12.42 35.59
N GLY A 61 21.39 -13.25 35.28
CA GLY A 61 20.26 -13.58 36.15
C GLY A 61 20.56 -14.71 37.14
N PRO A 62 19.67 -14.92 38.12
CA PRO A 62 19.88 -15.87 39.21
C PRO A 62 19.50 -17.32 38.88
N VAL A 63 18.80 -17.55 37.76
CA VAL A 63 18.32 -18.89 37.41
C VAL A 63 19.40 -19.66 36.65
N LYS A 64 19.61 -20.92 37.01
CA LYS A 64 20.53 -21.82 36.31
C LYS A 64 19.86 -22.27 35.01
N THR A 65 20.40 -21.82 33.87
CA THR A 65 19.87 -22.13 32.53
C THR A 65 20.98 -22.67 31.62
N PRO A 66 21.62 -23.79 31.99
CA PRO A 66 22.82 -24.27 31.30
C PRO A 66 22.60 -24.60 29.82
N VAL A 67 21.37 -24.94 29.39
CA VAL A 67 21.09 -25.22 27.98
C VAL A 67 21.08 -23.92 27.19
N LEU A 68 20.34 -22.91 27.65
CA LEU A 68 20.31 -21.59 27.02
C LEU A 68 21.67 -20.90 27.06
N ASP A 69 22.42 -21.08 28.15
CA ASP A 69 23.78 -20.54 28.27
C ASP A 69 24.72 -21.16 27.23
N LYS A 70 24.60 -22.48 26.97
CA LYS A 70 25.33 -23.16 25.89
C LYS A 70 24.90 -22.69 24.50
N LEU A 71 23.60 -22.52 24.24
CA LEU A 71 23.12 -22.00 22.96
C LEU A 71 23.61 -20.57 22.71
N ALA A 72 23.60 -19.71 23.73
CA ALA A 72 24.15 -18.36 23.66
C ALA A 72 25.67 -18.37 23.41
N ALA A 73 26.41 -19.22 24.12
CA ALA A 73 27.85 -19.36 23.95
C ALA A 73 28.23 -19.98 22.59
N GLY A 74 27.40 -20.87 22.03
CA GLY A 74 27.57 -21.47 20.71
C GLY A 74 27.00 -20.64 19.56
N GLY A 75 26.32 -19.53 19.85
CA GLY A 75 25.61 -18.71 18.89
C GLY A 75 25.88 -17.21 19.05
N VAL A 76 24.86 -16.41 18.77
CA VAL A 76 24.86 -14.96 18.92
C VAL A 76 23.85 -14.58 20.00
N ARG A 77 24.33 -13.93 21.06
CA ARG A 77 23.50 -13.34 22.11
C ARG A 77 23.32 -11.85 21.86
N PHE A 78 22.09 -11.39 21.73
CA PHE A 78 21.77 -9.97 21.61
C PHE A 78 21.58 -9.35 22.99
N THR A 79 22.22 -8.20 23.22
CA THR A 79 21.99 -7.42 24.44
C THR A 79 20.87 -6.39 24.30
N ASP A 80 20.44 -6.08 23.08
CA ASP A 80 19.38 -5.10 22.80
C ASP A 80 18.31 -5.70 21.89
N PHE A 81 17.79 -6.88 22.27
CA PHE A 81 16.68 -7.55 21.59
C PHE A 81 15.36 -7.16 22.23
N HIS A 82 14.35 -6.91 21.40
CA HIS A 82 13.04 -6.47 21.85
C HIS A 82 11.91 -7.37 21.32
N SER A 83 10.94 -7.64 22.19
CA SER A 83 9.66 -8.23 21.83
C SER A 83 8.87 -7.37 20.83
N GLY A 84 7.81 -7.95 20.23
CA GLY A 84 6.98 -7.23 19.27
C GLY A 84 6.05 -6.19 19.89
N ALA A 85 5.79 -6.32 21.18
CA ALA A 85 4.98 -5.42 22.00
C ALA A 85 5.25 -5.73 23.49
N PRO A 86 4.96 -4.83 24.42
CA PRO A 86 5.18 -5.10 25.85
C PRO A 86 4.14 -6.05 26.47
N VAL A 87 3.39 -6.81 25.66
CA VAL A 87 2.34 -7.76 26.07
C VAL A 87 2.19 -8.91 25.05
N CYS A 88 1.70 -10.05 25.53
CA CYS A 88 1.71 -11.35 24.87
C CYS A 88 1.04 -11.41 23.48
N SER A 89 -0.30 -11.26 23.35
CA SER A 89 -0.99 -11.43 22.05
C SER A 89 -0.45 -10.51 20.95
N PRO A 90 -0.30 -9.19 21.20
CA PRO A 90 0.33 -8.29 20.24
C PRO A 90 1.75 -8.75 19.83
N SER A 91 2.61 -9.11 20.79
CA SER A 91 3.97 -9.52 20.47
C SER A 91 4.03 -10.79 19.63
N ARG A 92 3.18 -11.78 19.93
CA ARG A 92 3.06 -13.05 19.18
C ARG A 92 2.61 -12.82 17.74
N ALA A 93 1.71 -11.86 17.50
CA ALA A 93 1.30 -11.49 16.15
C ALA A 93 2.50 -10.94 15.36
N THR A 94 3.29 -10.06 15.98
CA THR A 94 4.53 -9.54 15.39
C THR A 94 5.55 -10.63 15.10
N PHE A 95 5.74 -11.58 16.02
CA PHE A 95 6.69 -12.69 15.85
C PHE A 95 6.39 -13.56 14.64
N LEU A 96 5.11 -13.86 14.39
CA LEU A 96 4.72 -14.68 13.23
C LEU A 96 4.73 -13.91 11.93
N THR A 97 4.49 -12.61 11.93
CA THR A 97 4.22 -11.85 10.69
C THR A 97 5.34 -10.90 10.28
N GLY A 98 6.27 -10.59 11.18
CA GLY A 98 7.26 -9.52 10.96
C GLY A 98 6.63 -8.13 10.80
N ARG A 99 5.38 -7.96 11.25
CA ARG A 99 4.58 -6.74 11.13
C ARG A 99 4.22 -6.19 12.49
N ASN A 100 3.92 -4.90 12.54
CA ASN A 100 3.29 -4.33 13.71
C ASN A 100 1.92 -4.99 13.94
N HIS A 101 1.72 -5.52 15.15
CA HIS A 101 0.56 -6.29 15.55
C HIS A 101 -0.80 -5.66 15.26
N ILE A 102 -0.91 -4.32 15.20
CA ILE A 102 -2.17 -3.66 14.83
C ILE A 102 -2.51 -3.92 13.37
N ARG A 103 -1.52 -3.92 12.46
CA ARG A 103 -1.74 -4.29 11.05
C ARG A 103 -2.30 -5.71 10.93
N ALA A 104 -1.79 -6.60 11.77
CA ALA A 104 -2.19 -8.00 11.86
C ALA A 104 -3.55 -8.23 12.58
N GLY A 105 -4.26 -7.16 12.95
CA GLY A 105 -5.57 -7.22 13.58
C GLY A 105 -5.59 -7.28 15.10
N VAL A 106 -4.44 -7.32 15.76
CA VAL A 106 -4.33 -7.51 17.22
C VAL A 106 -3.99 -6.18 17.91
N TYR A 107 -5.00 -5.51 18.45
CA TYR A 107 -4.84 -4.19 19.09
C TYR A 107 -4.39 -4.23 20.54
N SER A 108 -4.71 -5.30 21.26
CA SER A 108 -4.39 -5.48 22.68
C SER A 108 -4.35 -6.98 23.03
N VAL A 109 -4.21 -7.28 24.32
CA VAL A 109 -4.27 -8.66 24.82
C VAL A 109 -5.65 -9.25 24.51
N ILE A 110 -5.68 -10.37 23.80
CA ILE A 110 -6.92 -11.02 23.37
C ILE A 110 -7.58 -11.70 24.56
N SER A 111 -8.90 -11.54 24.65
CA SER A 111 -9.77 -12.24 25.57
C SER A 111 -10.87 -12.90 24.77
N GLU A 112 -10.89 -14.24 24.80
CA GLU A 112 -11.87 -15.03 24.04
C GLU A 112 -13.32 -14.87 24.51
N GLN A 113 -13.53 -14.14 25.61
CA GLN A 113 -14.85 -13.82 26.12
C GLN A 113 -15.32 -12.43 25.65
N ARG A 114 -14.40 -11.54 25.27
CA ARG A 114 -14.68 -10.10 25.12
C ARG A 114 -14.40 -9.57 23.73
N HIS A 115 -13.31 -9.97 23.10
CA HIS A 115 -12.80 -9.32 21.90
C HIS A 115 -13.03 -10.18 20.67
N ARG A 116 -13.53 -9.65 19.56
CA ARG A 116 -13.59 -10.39 18.29
C ARG A 116 -12.23 -10.44 17.59
N MET A 117 -11.33 -9.54 17.94
CA MET A 117 -10.02 -9.42 17.33
C MET A 117 -9.20 -10.70 17.50
N HIS A 118 -8.53 -11.05 16.40
CA HIS A 118 -7.69 -12.21 16.24
C HIS A 118 -6.59 -11.87 15.22
N LEU A 119 -5.58 -12.73 15.10
CA LEU A 119 -4.65 -12.66 13.99
C LEU A 119 -5.44 -12.85 12.70
N LEU A 120 -5.46 -11.84 11.84
CA LEU A 120 -6.24 -11.87 10.61
C LEU A 120 -5.84 -13.08 9.76
N LYS A 121 -6.83 -13.82 9.27
CA LYS A 121 -6.64 -14.94 8.34
C LYS A 121 -5.92 -14.54 7.04
N SER A 122 -5.95 -13.25 6.69
CA SER A 122 -5.28 -12.70 5.50
C SER A 122 -3.79 -12.40 5.70
N GLU A 123 -3.29 -12.48 6.93
CA GLU A 123 -1.86 -12.26 7.21
C GLU A 123 -1.04 -13.44 6.74
N THR A 124 0.17 -13.16 6.27
CA THR A 124 1.16 -14.19 5.93
C THR A 124 2.06 -14.41 7.12
N THR A 125 2.03 -15.63 7.65
CA THR A 125 2.87 -16.03 8.78
C THR A 125 4.16 -16.69 8.35
N LEU A 126 5.15 -16.69 9.24
CA LEU A 126 6.41 -17.41 9.09
C LEU A 126 6.18 -18.91 8.80
N ALA A 127 5.17 -19.52 9.41
CA ALA A 127 4.83 -20.91 9.16
C ALA A 127 4.36 -21.12 7.72
N GLU A 128 3.51 -20.25 7.18
CA GLU A 128 3.10 -20.31 5.77
C GLU A 128 4.28 -20.12 4.82
N VAL A 129 5.16 -19.14 5.10
CA VAL A 129 6.37 -18.91 4.29
C VAL A 129 7.27 -20.16 4.24
N LEU A 130 7.49 -20.81 5.39
CA LEU A 130 8.32 -22.02 5.44
C LEU A 130 7.62 -23.22 4.83
N LYS A 131 6.31 -23.34 5.01
CA LYS A 131 5.50 -24.42 4.42
C LYS A 131 5.50 -24.34 2.89
N ASP A 132 5.42 -23.15 2.32
CA ASP A 132 5.54 -22.93 0.87
C ASP A 132 6.91 -23.37 0.32
N GLU A 133 7.92 -23.41 1.19
CA GLU A 133 9.28 -23.88 0.89
C GLU A 133 9.50 -25.37 1.24
N GLY A 134 8.42 -26.12 1.50
CA GLY A 134 8.44 -27.56 1.74
C GLY A 134 8.81 -27.96 3.16
N TYR A 135 8.64 -27.09 4.15
CA TYR A 135 8.86 -27.45 5.56
C TYR A 135 7.62 -28.11 6.15
N GLY A 136 7.82 -29.20 6.89
CA GLY A 136 6.81 -29.70 7.82
C GLY A 136 6.68 -28.76 9.02
N THR A 137 5.50 -28.23 9.29
CA THR A 137 5.32 -27.16 10.30
C THR A 137 4.53 -27.63 11.51
N ALA A 138 5.02 -27.32 12.72
CA ALA A 138 4.31 -27.68 13.94
C ALA A 138 4.39 -26.60 15.03
N HIS A 139 3.28 -26.38 15.73
CA HIS A 139 3.17 -25.43 16.84
C HIS A 139 2.85 -26.12 18.17
N PHE A 140 3.55 -25.74 19.23
CA PHE A 140 3.33 -26.30 20.57
C PHE A 140 3.25 -25.22 21.63
N GLY A 141 2.30 -25.36 22.56
CA GLY A 141 2.16 -24.50 23.74
C GLY A 141 1.14 -23.36 23.59
N LYS A 142 1.44 -22.16 24.07
CA LYS A 142 0.53 -21.02 24.06
C LYS A 142 0.35 -20.47 22.64
N TRP A 143 -0.90 -20.32 22.17
CA TRP A 143 -1.21 -19.66 20.90
C TRP A 143 -1.49 -18.16 21.07
N HIS A 144 -2.60 -17.84 21.76
CA HIS A 144 -3.03 -16.48 22.16
C HIS A 144 -3.20 -15.45 21.03
N LEU A 145 -3.65 -15.90 19.87
CA LEU A 145 -3.93 -15.09 18.68
C LEU A 145 -5.38 -15.20 18.17
N GLY A 146 -6.30 -15.65 19.02
CA GLY A 146 -7.67 -16.01 18.62
C GLY A 146 -7.77 -17.50 18.27
N MET A 147 -8.85 -18.15 18.73
CA MET A 147 -9.21 -19.53 18.35
C MET A 147 -10.73 -19.68 18.30
N PRO A 148 -11.27 -20.70 17.58
CA PRO A 148 -12.70 -20.92 17.46
C PRO A 148 -13.29 -21.57 18.73
N VAL A 149 -13.21 -20.84 19.85
CA VAL A 149 -13.76 -21.23 21.15
C VAL A 149 -14.84 -20.23 21.58
N ASN A 150 -15.72 -20.62 22.50
CA ASN A 150 -16.84 -19.79 22.97
C ASN A 150 -17.77 -19.31 21.82
N ASN A 151 -18.13 -20.20 20.88
CA ASN A 151 -18.99 -19.91 19.72
C ASN A 151 -18.45 -18.82 18.79
N ARG A 152 -17.13 -18.79 18.59
CA ARG A 152 -16.47 -17.86 17.66
C ARG A 152 -15.90 -18.61 16.47
N ASP A 153 -15.86 -17.92 15.34
CA ASP A 153 -15.32 -18.42 14.07
C ASP A 153 -13.93 -17.82 13.79
N ASN A 154 -13.07 -17.78 14.81
CA ASN A 154 -11.70 -17.29 14.67
C ASN A 154 -10.83 -18.37 14.00
N PRO A 155 -9.77 -18.01 13.25
CA PRO A 155 -8.87 -18.97 12.64
C PRO A 155 -8.16 -19.88 13.66
N THR A 156 -7.89 -21.11 13.24
CA THR A 156 -7.03 -22.07 13.95
C THR A 156 -5.56 -21.91 13.57
N PRO A 157 -4.61 -22.47 14.35
CA PRO A 157 -3.20 -22.52 13.93
C PRO A 157 -2.98 -23.19 12.57
N ALA A 158 -3.82 -24.17 12.20
CA ALA A 158 -3.74 -24.82 10.88
C ALA A 158 -4.04 -23.85 9.72
N GLU A 159 -4.90 -22.86 9.96
CA GLU A 159 -5.20 -21.81 8.98
C GLU A 159 -4.12 -20.73 8.91
N HIS A 160 -3.11 -20.81 9.78
CA HIS A 160 -1.89 -20.01 9.77
C HIS A 160 -0.65 -20.89 9.51
N GLY A 161 -0.82 -21.91 8.66
CA GLY A 161 0.29 -22.66 8.09
C GLY A 161 0.89 -23.76 8.97
N PHE A 162 0.32 -24.11 10.13
CA PHE A 162 0.81 -25.22 10.96
C PHE A 162 0.13 -26.55 10.63
N ASP A 163 0.87 -27.53 10.12
CA ASP A 163 0.37 -28.89 9.82
C ASP A 163 -0.05 -29.64 11.08
N TYR A 164 0.68 -29.42 12.16
CA TYR A 164 0.42 -30.02 13.46
C TYR A 164 0.39 -28.98 14.55
N TRP A 165 -0.54 -29.10 15.50
CA TRP A 165 -0.52 -28.25 16.67
C TRP A 165 -1.08 -28.91 17.92
N PHE A 166 -0.40 -28.66 19.03
CA PHE A 166 -0.80 -29.02 20.38
C PHE A 166 -0.66 -27.81 21.27
N CYS A 167 -1.77 -27.10 21.48
CA CYS A 167 -1.71 -25.74 22.00
C CYS A 167 -2.83 -25.41 22.99
N LEU A 168 -2.66 -24.26 23.64
CA LEU A 168 -3.61 -23.64 24.56
C LEU A 168 -4.03 -22.31 23.97
N VAL A 169 -5.29 -21.92 24.19
CA VAL A 169 -5.80 -20.65 23.67
C VAL A 169 -5.08 -19.46 24.32
N ASN A 170 -4.82 -19.50 25.63
CA ASN A 170 -4.08 -18.45 26.34
C ASN A 170 -3.06 -19.05 27.30
N GLY A 171 -3.47 -19.62 28.43
CA GLY A 171 -2.54 -20.18 29.41
C GLY A 171 -2.94 -21.57 29.87
N ALA A 172 -2.00 -22.26 30.51
CA ALA A 172 -2.23 -23.54 31.16
C ALA A 172 -3.16 -23.37 32.38
N HIS A 173 -4.25 -24.14 32.43
CA HIS A 173 -5.21 -24.11 33.53
C HIS A 173 -5.43 -25.50 34.15
N PRO A 174 -5.52 -25.63 35.49
CA PRO A 174 -5.57 -24.53 36.47
C PRO A 174 -4.19 -23.90 36.77
N SER A 175 -3.09 -24.57 36.45
CA SER A 175 -1.72 -24.07 36.60
C SER A 175 -0.81 -24.66 35.53
N HIS A 176 0.50 -24.34 35.54
CA HIS A 176 1.48 -25.07 34.72
C HIS A 176 1.60 -26.55 35.09
N LYS A 177 1.14 -26.97 36.28
CA LYS A 177 1.03 -28.36 36.68
C LYS A 177 -0.38 -28.89 36.43
N ASP A 178 -0.43 -30.09 35.86
CA ASP A 178 -1.62 -30.86 35.53
C ASP A 178 -2.69 -30.08 34.73
N PRO A 179 -2.31 -29.49 33.57
CA PRO A 179 -3.23 -28.69 32.77
C PRO A 179 -4.35 -29.53 32.13
N THR A 180 -5.49 -28.88 31.89
CA THR A 180 -6.75 -29.54 31.49
C THR A 180 -7.31 -29.08 30.15
N ASN A 181 -6.69 -28.05 29.56
CA ASN A 181 -7.28 -27.27 28.49
C ASN A 181 -6.50 -27.31 27.18
N PHE A 182 -5.59 -28.28 27.01
CA PHE A 182 -4.87 -28.48 25.76
C PHE A 182 -5.81 -28.93 24.64
N LEU A 183 -5.52 -28.43 23.45
CA LEU A 183 -6.16 -28.80 22.19
C LEU A 183 -5.10 -29.41 21.27
N ARG A 184 -5.42 -30.54 20.65
CA ARG A 184 -4.59 -31.20 19.64
C ARG A 184 -5.35 -31.18 18.33
N ASN A 185 -4.86 -30.43 17.34
CA ASN A 185 -5.52 -30.26 16.04
C ASN A 185 -7.04 -29.97 16.15
N GLY A 186 -7.42 -29.12 17.11
CA GLY A 186 -8.80 -28.70 17.35
C GLY A 186 -9.56 -29.55 18.35
N GLN A 187 -9.05 -30.73 18.71
CA GLN A 187 -9.73 -31.66 19.62
C GLN A 187 -9.23 -31.47 21.06
N SER A 188 -10.15 -31.46 22.02
CA SER A 188 -9.80 -31.40 23.43
C SER A 188 -9.08 -32.68 23.86
N VAL A 189 -7.94 -32.51 24.54
CA VAL A 189 -7.16 -33.64 25.06
C VAL A 189 -7.62 -34.05 26.47
N GLY A 190 -8.31 -33.16 27.18
CA GLY A 190 -8.71 -33.36 28.57
C GLY A 190 -7.55 -33.16 29.57
N PRO A 191 -7.73 -33.61 30.84
CA PRO A 191 -6.70 -33.53 31.87
C PRO A 191 -5.45 -34.34 31.54
N ILE A 192 -4.28 -33.71 31.61
CA ILE A 192 -2.98 -34.36 31.41
C ILE A 192 -2.13 -34.14 32.65
N LYS A 193 -1.53 -35.22 33.19
CA LYS A 193 -0.61 -35.13 34.33
C LYS A 193 0.78 -34.67 33.88
N GLY A 194 1.39 -33.75 34.62
CA GLY A 194 2.74 -33.27 34.35
C GLY A 194 2.84 -31.74 34.30
N TYR A 195 4.01 -31.24 33.89
CA TYR A 195 4.29 -29.81 33.78
C TYR A 195 4.19 -29.36 32.32
N SER A 196 3.51 -28.24 32.07
CA SER A 196 3.18 -27.73 30.74
C SER A 196 4.39 -27.66 29.79
N CYS A 197 5.52 -27.11 30.23
CA CYS A 197 6.74 -27.07 29.42
C CYS A 197 7.28 -28.46 29.04
N GLN A 198 7.18 -29.43 29.95
CA GLN A 198 7.58 -30.81 29.67
C GLN A 198 6.62 -31.48 28.70
N LEU A 199 5.30 -31.29 28.89
CA LEU A 199 4.26 -31.86 28.03
C LEU A 199 4.33 -31.32 26.59
N VAL A 200 4.59 -30.02 26.43
CA VAL A 200 4.78 -29.38 25.12
C VAL A 200 6.01 -29.96 24.41
N VAL A 201 7.10 -30.19 25.13
CA VAL A 201 8.29 -30.83 24.56
C VAL A 201 8.05 -32.32 24.29
N ASP A 202 7.36 -33.05 25.16
CA ASP A 202 6.99 -34.46 24.93
C ASP A 202 6.24 -34.61 23.61
N GLU A 203 5.27 -33.72 23.37
CA GLU A 203 4.52 -33.71 22.13
C GLU A 203 5.38 -33.37 20.92
N ALA A 204 6.29 -32.39 21.04
CA ALA A 204 7.22 -32.05 19.97
C ALA A 204 8.18 -33.21 19.65
N LEU A 205 8.67 -33.93 20.66
CA LEU A 205 9.52 -35.11 20.50
C LEU A 205 8.75 -36.26 19.81
N SER A 206 7.50 -36.52 20.22
CA SER A 206 6.64 -37.52 19.56
C SER A 206 6.38 -37.13 18.10
N TRP A 207 6.12 -35.85 17.80
CA TRP A 207 5.96 -35.41 16.42
C TRP A 207 7.23 -35.62 15.58
N LEU A 208 8.41 -35.31 16.13
CA LEU A 208 9.70 -35.54 15.49
C LEU A 208 9.99 -37.02 15.20
N ASP A 209 9.46 -37.94 16.01
CA ASP A 209 9.69 -39.38 15.90
C ASP A 209 8.65 -40.11 15.05
N GLU A 210 7.39 -39.69 15.13
CA GLU A 210 6.26 -40.50 14.67
C GLU A 210 5.45 -39.85 13.55
N LYS A 211 5.56 -38.53 13.34
CA LYS A 211 4.62 -37.78 12.49
C LYS A 211 5.26 -36.95 11.39
N ARG A 212 6.49 -36.47 11.57
CA ARG A 212 7.18 -35.72 10.52
C ARG A 212 7.60 -36.62 9.37
N ASP A 213 7.74 -36.05 8.18
CA ASP A 213 8.54 -36.65 7.12
C ASP A 213 10.03 -36.44 7.47
N ASP A 214 10.83 -37.51 7.46
CA ASP A 214 12.25 -37.47 7.82
C ASP A 214 13.14 -36.89 6.71
N LYS A 215 12.62 -36.78 5.49
CA LYS A 215 13.27 -36.20 4.31
C LYS A 215 13.06 -34.70 4.21
N GLU A 216 11.98 -34.18 4.77
CA GLU A 216 11.64 -32.76 4.74
C GLU A 216 12.35 -32.00 5.88
N PRO A 217 12.79 -30.74 5.65
CA PRO A 217 13.16 -29.87 6.75
C PRO A 217 11.91 -29.54 7.58
N PHE A 218 12.08 -29.21 8.85
CA PHE A 218 10.93 -28.89 9.71
C PHE A 218 11.02 -27.50 10.33
N PHE A 219 9.84 -26.94 10.64
CA PHE A 219 9.67 -25.75 11.46
C PHE A 219 8.93 -26.09 12.75
N LEU A 220 9.64 -26.01 13.89
CA LEU A 220 9.04 -26.15 15.21
C LEU A 220 8.88 -24.79 15.89
N ASN A 221 7.63 -24.40 16.13
CA ASN A 221 7.29 -23.18 16.88
C ASN A 221 6.82 -23.52 18.29
N LEU A 222 7.75 -23.57 19.26
CA LEU A 222 7.47 -23.89 20.66
C LEU A 222 7.32 -22.62 21.49
N TRP A 223 6.10 -22.33 21.89
CA TRP A 223 5.76 -21.18 22.71
C TRP A 223 5.32 -21.62 24.09
N PHE A 224 6.24 -21.61 25.04
CA PHE A 224 5.99 -22.00 26.43
C PHE A 224 4.99 -21.07 27.12
N ASN A 225 4.30 -21.59 28.13
CA ASN A 225 3.43 -20.80 29.02
C ASN A 225 4.23 -20.21 30.18
N GLU A 226 5.40 -20.78 30.44
CA GLU A 226 6.28 -20.48 31.53
C GLU A 226 7.11 -19.20 31.25
N PRO A 227 7.43 -18.38 32.25
CA PRO A 227 7.00 -18.45 33.67
C PRO A 227 5.72 -17.63 34.00
N HIS A 228 4.78 -17.42 33.08
CA HIS A 228 3.56 -16.66 33.36
C HIS A 228 2.72 -17.31 34.47
N ALA A 229 2.24 -16.53 35.45
CA ALA A 229 1.41 -17.07 36.53
C ALA A 229 0.13 -17.79 36.03
N ILE A 230 -0.37 -18.88 36.63
CA ILE A 230 0.01 -19.49 37.92
C ILE A 230 1.18 -20.48 37.74
N ILE A 231 2.34 -20.11 38.31
CA ILE A 231 3.60 -20.83 38.20
C ILE A 231 3.59 -22.17 38.96
N ALA A 232 4.29 -23.16 38.41
CA ALA A 232 4.52 -24.44 39.07
C ALA A 232 5.78 -25.10 38.51
N ALA A 233 6.55 -25.73 39.40
CA ALA A 233 7.73 -26.52 39.05
C ALA A 233 7.85 -27.73 40.01
N PRO A 234 8.65 -28.76 39.65
CA PRO A 234 8.99 -29.85 40.57
C PRO A 234 9.65 -29.37 41.86
N ASP A 235 9.27 -29.94 43.00
CA ASP A 235 9.79 -29.57 44.34
C ASP A 235 11.33 -29.70 44.41
N GLU A 236 11.88 -30.71 43.75
CA GLU A 236 13.33 -30.95 43.64
C GLU A 236 14.08 -29.85 42.88
N ILE A 237 13.39 -29.10 42.00
CA ILE A 237 13.95 -27.94 41.32
C ILE A 237 13.75 -26.69 42.18
N VAL A 238 12.55 -26.49 42.74
CA VAL A 238 12.23 -25.33 43.59
C VAL A 238 13.15 -25.26 44.81
N SER A 239 13.41 -26.39 45.46
CA SER A 239 14.26 -26.50 46.65
C SER A 239 15.71 -26.04 46.43
N GLN A 240 16.18 -25.96 45.19
CA GLN A 240 17.51 -25.42 44.85
C GLN A 240 17.57 -23.89 44.91
N TYR A 241 16.41 -23.23 44.89
CA TYR A 241 16.28 -21.77 44.88
C TYR A 241 15.70 -21.21 46.18
N GLY A 242 15.02 -22.03 46.99
CA GLY A 242 14.43 -21.62 48.26
C GLY A 242 13.37 -22.59 48.78
N ALA A 243 12.54 -22.14 49.73
CA ALA A 243 11.47 -22.96 50.28
C ALA A 243 10.36 -23.25 49.24
N LEU A 244 9.68 -24.39 49.36
CA LEU A 244 8.66 -24.83 48.39
C LEU A 244 7.44 -23.92 48.27
N ASN A 245 7.18 -23.09 49.28
CA ASN A 245 6.10 -22.11 49.30
C ASN A 245 6.55 -20.69 48.92
N ASP A 246 7.85 -20.47 48.69
CA ASP A 246 8.38 -19.18 48.25
C ASP A 246 8.09 -18.97 46.75
N GLN A 247 7.27 -17.96 46.44
CA GLN A 247 6.92 -17.59 45.07
C GLN A 247 8.12 -17.16 44.22
N ALA A 248 9.20 -16.65 44.82
CA ALA A 248 10.44 -16.38 44.11
C ALA A 248 11.18 -17.66 43.72
N ALA A 249 11.25 -18.64 44.64
CA ALA A 249 11.84 -19.95 44.39
C ALA A 249 11.04 -20.75 43.34
N ILE A 250 9.70 -20.75 43.42
CA ILE A 250 8.84 -21.42 42.43
C ILE A 250 9.02 -20.79 41.04
N TYR A 251 9.14 -19.45 40.96
CA TYR A 251 9.35 -18.75 39.70
C TYR A 251 10.70 -19.13 39.08
N ASN A 252 11.77 -19.14 39.87
CA ASN A 252 13.09 -19.61 39.43
C ASN A 252 13.03 -21.07 38.96
N GLY A 253 12.39 -21.94 39.74
CA GLY A 253 12.25 -23.35 39.40
C GLY A 253 11.42 -23.59 38.14
N THR A 254 10.46 -22.70 37.83
CA THR A 254 9.65 -22.77 36.60
C THR A 254 10.51 -22.48 35.37
N ILE A 255 11.42 -21.50 35.46
CA ILE A 255 12.36 -21.17 34.38
C ILE A 255 13.40 -22.29 34.21
N ASP A 256 13.97 -22.80 35.31
CA ASP A 256 14.91 -23.93 35.29
C ASP A 256 14.28 -25.18 34.67
N ASN A 257 13.04 -25.53 35.07
CA ASN A 257 12.31 -26.64 34.47
C ASN A 257 12.07 -26.45 32.96
N THR A 258 11.87 -25.21 32.51
CA THR A 258 11.72 -24.87 31.10
C THR A 258 13.05 -25.03 30.34
N ASP A 259 14.18 -24.61 30.93
CA ASP A 259 15.52 -24.85 30.37
C ASP A 259 15.80 -26.36 30.23
N ARG A 260 15.40 -27.17 31.22
CA ARG A 260 15.49 -28.64 31.14
C ARG A 260 14.64 -29.22 30.02
N ALA A 261 13.40 -28.73 29.84
CA ALA A 261 12.54 -29.14 28.73
C ALA A 261 13.20 -28.80 27.38
N ILE A 262 13.73 -27.59 27.22
CA ILE A 262 14.51 -27.18 26.03
C ILE A 262 15.73 -28.09 25.85
N GLY A 263 16.41 -28.46 26.93
CA GLY A 263 17.54 -29.40 26.91
C GLY A 263 17.18 -30.75 26.31
N ARG A 264 15.98 -31.28 26.58
CA ARG A 264 15.51 -32.53 25.98
C ARG A 264 15.30 -32.39 24.47
N LEU A 265 14.76 -31.25 24.01
CA LEU A 265 14.63 -30.96 22.58
C LEU A 265 16.01 -30.83 21.91
N VAL A 266 16.93 -30.07 22.49
CA VAL A 266 18.30 -29.90 21.95
C VAL A 266 19.04 -31.25 21.90
N ALA A 267 18.96 -32.05 22.97
CA ALA A 267 19.55 -33.38 23.00
C ALA A 267 18.91 -34.32 21.97
N LYS A 268 17.62 -34.17 21.69
CA LYS A 268 16.96 -34.92 20.61
C LYS A 268 17.52 -34.53 19.25
N LEU A 269 17.63 -33.23 18.96
CA LEU A 269 18.20 -32.73 17.70
C LEU A 269 19.65 -33.20 17.52
N GLU A 270 20.43 -33.24 18.60
CA GLU A 270 21.78 -33.78 18.59
C GLU A 270 21.78 -35.29 18.29
N LYS A 271 20.92 -36.06 18.96
CA LYS A 271 20.79 -37.51 18.70
C LYS A 271 20.34 -37.82 17.27
N LEU A 272 19.52 -36.96 16.66
CA LEU A 272 19.11 -37.06 15.27
C LEU A 272 20.20 -36.63 14.27
N GLY A 273 21.30 -36.02 14.73
CA GLY A 273 22.33 -35.43 13.87
C GLY A 273 21.90 -34.14 13.17
N GLU A 274 20.80 -33.51 13.62
CA GLU A 274 20.19 -32.35 12.97
C GLU A 274 20.59 -31.02 13.63
N LEU A 275 21.12 -31.03 14.85
CA LEU A 275 21.41 -29.83 15.64
C LEU A 275 22.32 -28.84 14.90
N ASP A 276 23.40 -29.34 14.30
CA ASP A 276 24.40 -28.50 13.62
C ASP A 276 23.80 -27.76 12.41
N ASN A 277 22.78 -28.34 11.79
CA ASN A 277 22.03 -27.77 10.67
C ASN A 277 20.62 -27.29 11.06
N THR A 278 20.44 -26.84 12.31
CA THR A 278 19.18 -26.25 12.77
C THR A 278 19.41 -24.81 13.20
N ILE A 279 18.56 -23.91 12.69
CA ILE A 279 18.47 -22.52 13.14
C ILE A 279 17.58 -22.52 14.39
N ILE A 280 18.14 -22.14 15.54
CA ILE A 280 17.40 -21.99 16.80
C ILE A 280 17.35 -20.51 17.18
N HIS A 281 16.14 -19.97 17.33
CA HIS A 281 15.88 -18.65 17.90
C HIS A 281 15.24 -18.80 19.27
N TYR A 282 15.73 -18.09 20.28
CA TYR A 282 15.13 -18.03 21.62
C TYR A 282 14.86 -16.60 22.07
N SER A 283 13.66 -16.32 22.57
CA SER A 283 13.29 -15.03 23.15
C SER A 283 12.10 -15.12 24.14
N SER A 284 11.65 -13.98 24.65
CA SER A 284 10.43 -13.82 25.46
C SER A 284 9.39 -12.99 24.72
N ASP A 285 8.11 -13.26 24.92
CA ASP A 285 7.03 -12.49 24.28
C ASP A 285 6.91 -11.06 24.82
N ASN A 286 7.34 -10.79 26.04
CA ASN A 286 7.48 -9.46 26.63
C ASN A 286 8.38 -9.52 27.88
N GLY A 287 8.66 -8.36 28.47
CA GLY A 287 9.35 -8.29 29.77
C GLY A 287 8.51 -8.87 30.91
N SER A 288 9.15 -9.18 32.03
CA SER A 288 8.50 -9.83 33.18
C SER A 288 7.44 -8.95 33.84
N TYR A 289 6.44 -9.57 34.48
CA TYR A 289 5.56 -8.89 35.43
C TYR A 289 6.25 -8.59 36.78
N ARG A 290 7.44 -9.16 37.01
CA ARG A 290 8.29 -8.98 38.19
C ARG A 290 9.38 -7.95 37.90
N HIS A 291 9.29 -6.76 38.49
CA HIS A 291 10.18 -5.64 38.16
C HIS A 291 11.65 -5.92 38.52
N GLU A 292 11.90 -6.68 39.58
CA GLU A 292 13.24 -7.09 39.99
C GLU A 292 13.95 -7.98 38.95
N ARG A 293 13.20 -8.55 38.00
CA ARG A 293 13.72 -9.40 36.91
C ARG A 293 14.05 -8.62 35.64
N SER A 294 13.69 -7.34 35.57
CA SER A 294 13.98 -6.47 34.43
C SER A 294 15.46 -6.07 34.31
N GLY A 295 16.31 -6.41 35.29
CA GLY A 295 17.76 -6.16 35.19
C GLY A 295 18.17 -4.69 35.34
N GLY A 296 17.42 -3.91 36.11
CA GLY A 296 17.64 -2.46 36.27
C GLY A 296 17.00 -1.61 35.17
N LEU A 297 16.37 -2.24 34.17
CA LEU A 297 15.59 -1.55 33.15
C LEU A 297 14.29 -1.01 33.76
N ARG A 298 13.87 0.19 33.32
CA ARG A 298 12.65 0.82 33.80
C ARG A 298 11.42 0.13 33.23
N GLY A 299 10.40 -0.05 34.07
CA GLY A 299 9.16 -0.70 33.68
C GLY A 299 9.19 -2.23 33.78
N LYS A 300 8.04 -2.81 33.43
CA LYS A 300 7.73 -4.24 33.47
C LYS A 300 6.68 -4.53 32.38
N LYS A 301 6.19 -5.77 32.27
CA LYS A 301 5.06 -6.14 31.37
C LYS A 301 4.01 -5.03 31.27
N GLY A 302 3.65 -4.66 30.05
CA GLY A 302 2.71 -3.60 29.71
C GLY A 302 3.32 -2.20 29.54
N SER A 303 4.58 -1.99 29.95
CA SER A 303 5.27 -0.71 29.84
C SER A 303 6.00 -0.53 28.50
N HIS A 304 5.92 0.67 27.93
CA HIS A 304 6.72 1.08 26.77
C HIS A 304 8.17 1.50 27.12
N HIS A 305 8.54 1.46 28.38
CA HIS A 305 9.94 1.56 28.82
C HIS A 305 10.66 0.21 28.61
N GLU A 306 11.99 0.25 28.60
CA GLU A 306 12.87 -0.88 28.24
C GLU A 306 12.50 -2.18 28.96
N GLY A 307 12.21 -2.14 30.26
CA GLY A 307 11.89 -3.34 31.05
C GLY A 307 10.55 -4.01 30.68
N GLY A 308 9.73 -3.41 29.83
CA GLY A 308 8.49 -4.00 29.32
C GLY A 308 8.63 -4.70 27.98
N HIS A 309 9.57 -4.29 27.12
CA HIS A 309 9.73 -4.87 25.77
C HIS A 309 11.13 -5.38 25.45
N ARG A 310 12.20 -4.97 26.15
CA ARG A 310 13.54 -5.55 26.01
C ARG A 310 13.62 -6.89 26.72
N VAL A 311 14.04 -7.91 25.98
CA VAL A 311 13.97 -9.32 26.37
C VAL A 311 15.24 -10.05 25.93
N PRO A 312 15.52 -11.27 26.45
CA PRO A 312 16.59 -12.09 25.92
C PRO A 312 16.38 -12.39 24.43
N GLY A 313 17.46 -12.49 23.67
CA GLY A 313 17.45 -12.81 22.24
C GLY A 313 18.70 -13.60 21.86
N ILE A 314 18.53 -14.86 21.49
CA ILE A 314 19.62 -15.77 21.15
C ILE A 314 19.34 -16.38 19.77
N PHE A 315 20.35 -16.38 18.90
CA PHE A 315 20.34 -17.12 17.63
C PHE A 315 21.48 -18.13 17.61
N TYR A 316 21.17 -19.36 17.24
CA TYR A 316 22.14 -20.45 17.12
C TYR A 316 21.96 -21.13 15.77
N TRP A 317 23.06 -21.35 15.04
CA TRP A 317 23.12 -22.23 13.89
C TRP A 317 24.57 -22.54 13.59
N LYS A 318 25.08 -23.67 14.10
CA LYS A 318 26.52 -23.99 14.01
C LYS A 318 27.03 -24.08 12.57
N GLY A 319 26.17 -24.49 11.63
CA GLY A 319 26.52 -24.59 10.21
C GLY A 319 26.85 -23.27 9.51
N LYS A 320 26.29 -22.12 9.94
CA LYS A 320 26.55 -20.82 9.27
C LYS A 320 26.72 -19.60 10.19
N ILE A 321 26.26 -19.66 11.44
CA ILE A 321 26.42 -18.57 12.41
C ILE A 321 27.68 -18.83 13.21
N LEU A 322 28.65 -17.92 13.11
CA LEU A 322 29.83 -17.93 13.97
C LEU A 322 29.40 -17.66 15.42
N GLY A 323 29.54 -18.68 16.27
CA GLY A 323 29.17 -18.66 17.68
C GLY A 323 30.11 -17.83 18.57
N GLY A 324 29.75 -17.74 19.86
CA GLY A 324 30.55 -17.05 20.88
C GLY A 324 30.46 -15.53 20.80
N ARG A 325 29.43 -14.99 20.15
CA ARG A 325 29.33 -13.56 19.84
C ARG A 325 28.25 -12.87 20.66
N VAL A 326 28.53 -11.61 20.96
CA VAL A 326 27.56 -10.69 21.56
C VAL A 326 27.28 -9.57 20.56
N GLU A 327 26.01 -9.38 20.20
CA GLU A 327 25.58 -8.28 19.34
C GLU A 327 24.82 -7.22 20.15
N LYS A 328 25.17 -5.96 19.88
CA LYS A 328 24.63 -4.80 20.59
C LYS A 328 23.64 -3.98 19.76
N GLU A 329 23.54 -4.27 18.47
CA GLU A 329 22.62 -3.59 17.57
C GLU A 329 21.17 -3.77 18.06
N PRO A 330 20.36 -2.69 18.15
CA PRO A 330 18.95 -2.80 18.52
C PRO A 330 18.17 -3.59 17.47
N VAL A 331 17.58 -4.70 17.88
CA VAL A 331 16.80 -5.61 17.03
C VAL A 331 15.56 -6.12 17.76
N GLY A 332 14.64 -6.77 17.06
CA GLY A 332 13.51 -7.37 17.76
C GLY A 332 12.70 -8.39 16.98
N ALA A 333 11.61 -8.85 17.60
CA ALA A 333 10.69 -9.84 17.07
C ALA A 333 10.20 -9.53 15.66
N VAL A 334 10.02 -8.24 15.35
CA VAL A 334 9.60 -7.76 14.03
C VAL A 334 10.58 -8.16 12.92
N ASP A 335 11.86 -8.29 13.27
CA ASP A 335 12.94 -8.63 12.35
C ASP A 335 13.02 -10.17 12.09
N LEU A 336 12.28 -11.01 12.82
CA LEU A 336 12.46 -12.47 12.78
C LEU A 336 12.10 -13.08 11.42
N LEU A 337 10.92 -12.79 10.88
CA LEU A 337 10.49 -13.30 9.57
C LEU A 337 11.46 -12.92 8.45
N PRO A 338 11.79 -11.62 8.22
CA PRO A 338 12.73 -11.27 7.16
C PRO A 338 14.13 -11.85 7.37
N THR A 339 14.56 -12.06 8.61
CA THR A 339 15.85 -12.69 8.93
C THR A 339 15.87 -14.17 8.60
N LEU A 340 14.81 -14.92 8.93
CA LEU A 340 14.73 -16.34 8.59
C LEU A 340 14.69 -16.53 7.07
N CYS A 341 13.98 -15.65 6.34
CA CYS A 341 14.04 -15.64 4.88
C CYS A 341 15.48 -15.44 4.37
N GLY A 342 16.20 -14.46 4.93
CA GLY A 342 17.58 -14.16 4.56
C GLY A 342 18.57 -15.29 4.87
N LEU A 343 18.48 -15.91 6.05
CA LEU A 343 19.35 -17.03 6.47
C LEU A 343 19.14 -18.28 5.60
N LEU A 344 17.89 -18.51 5.19
CA LEU A 344 17.51 -19.63 4.33
C LEU A 344 17.75 -19.35 2.84
N GLY A 345 17.91 -18.09 2.45
CA GLY A 345 18.04 -17.69 1.06
C GLY A 345 16.73 -17.79 0.26
N ILE A 346 15.58 -17.67 0.94
CA ILE A 346 14.25 -17.71 0.34
C ILE A 346 13.68 -16.30 0.17
N ASP A 347 12.73 -16.14 -0.75
CA ASP A 347 12.08 -14.85 -1.00
C ASP A 347 11.25 -14.41 0.21
N LYS A 348 11.34 -13.12 0.56
CA LYS A 348 10.41 -12.48 1.51
C LYS A 348 9.01 -12.40 0.87
N PRO A 349 7.91 -12.45 1.65
CA PRO A 349 6.54 -12.34 1.11
C PRO A 349 6.35 -11.03 0.31
N LYS A 350 5.85 -11.14 -0.93
CA LYS A 350 5.86 -10.05 -1.93
C LYS A 350 4.73 -9.02 -1.80
N ASP A 351 3.60 -9.42 -1.23
CA ASP A 351 2.36 -8.61 -1.16
C ASP A 351 2.07 -8.09 0.26
N VAL A 352 3.05 -8.16 1.16
CA VAL A 352 2.90 -7.82 2.58
C VAL A 352 4.01 -6.85 2.99
N PHE A 353 3.64 -5.71 3.58
CA PHE A 353 4.61 -4.76 4.11
C PHE A 353 5.28 -5.32 5.36
N LEU A 354 6.57 -5.66 5.31
CA LEU A 354 7.30 -6.12 6.50
C LEU A 354 7.83 -4.92 7.28
N ASP A 355 7.52 -4.84 8.56
CA ASP A 355 8.01 -3.78 9.44
C ASP A 355 9.47 -4.04 9.91
N GLY A 356 9.95 -5.28 9.79
CA GLY A 356 11.28 -5.70 10.25
C GLY A 356 12.36 -5.71 9.17
N SER A 357 13.62 -5.67 9.61
CA SER A 357 14.81 -5.73 8.76
C SER A 357 15.45 -7.11 8.80
N ASP A 358 16.18 -7.46 7.74
CA ASP A 358 16.90 -8.73 7.65
C ASP A 358 18.22 -8.66 8.44
N LEU A 359 18.31 -9.43 9.54
CA LEU A 359 19.49 -9.46 10.42
C LEU A 359 20.58 -10.41 9.92
N THR A 360 20.42 -11.06 8.77
CA THR A 360 21.41 -12.01 8.22
C THR A 360 22.84 -11.45 8.21
N PRO A 361 23.09 -10.18 7.82
CA PRO A 361 24.44 -9.63 7.87
C PRO A 361 25.05 -9.54 9.28
N LEU A 362 24.24 -9.31 10.32
CA LEU A 362 24.70 -9.31 11.71
C LEU A 362 25.04 -10.73 12.18
N LEU A 363 24.20 -11.70 11.80
CA LEU A 363 24.32 -13.10 12.22
C LEU A 363 25.44 -13.86 11.50
N THR A 364 25.71 -13.54 10.23
CA THR A 364 26.72 -14.24 9.42
C THR A 364 28.02 -13.44 9.25
N ARG A 365 28.03 -12.14 9.60
CA ARG A 365 29.13 -11.19 9.31
C ARG A 365 29.43 -11.02 7.81
N VAL A 366 28.47 -11.37 6.94
CA VAL A 366 28.57 -11.19 5.49
C VAL A 366 27.68 -10.04 5.05
N GLY A 367 28.25 -9.06 4.35
CA GLY A 367 27.55 -7.87 3.89
C GLY A 367 27.42 -6.77 4.96
N SER A 368 26.56 -5.80 4.71
CA SER A 368 26.30 -4.67 5.61
C SER A 368 24.85 -4.68 6.07
N PHE A 369 24.64 -4.57 7.38
CA PHE A 369 23.29 -4.39 7.94
C PHE A 369 22.84 -2.94 7.80
N GLU A 370 21.64 -2.74 7.27
CA GLU A 370 20.95 -1.46 7.27
C GLU A 370 19.52 -1.68 7.78
N ARG A 371 19.13 -0.90 8.80
CA ARG A 371 17.78 -0.92 9.33
C ARG A 371 16.88 -0.03 8.46
N HIS A 372 15.93 -0.63 7.76
CA HIS A 372 15.11 0.09 6.79
C HIS A 372 14.10 1.06 7.45
N GLN A 373 13.67 0.77 8.68
CA GLN A 373 12.89 1.70 9.53
C GLN A 373 13.18 1.52 11.03
N PRO A 374 12.98 2.57 11.86
CA PRO A 374 13.10 2.49 13.32
C PRO A 374 12.25 1.38 13.95
N LEU A 375 12.72 0.77 15.04
CA LEU A 375 11.86 -0.13 15.83
C LEU A 375 10.76 0.70 16.50
N PHE A 376 9.54 0.16 16.48
CA PHE A 376 8.33 0.90 16.89
C PHE A 376 7.34 -0.02 17.62
N TRP A 377 6.93 0.39 18.82
CA TRP A 377 5.97 -0.33 19.66
C TRP A 377 4.78 0.56 19.99
N MET A 378 3.59 -0.03 20.12
CA MET A 378 2.41 0.74 20.49
C MET A 378 1.32 -0.08 21.18
N ASN A 379 0.43 0.59 21.92
CA ASN A 379 -0.77 -0.03 22.50
C ASN A 379 -2.00 0.88 22.37
N GLY A 380 -2.26 1.38 21.17
CA GLY A 380 -3.38 2.29 20.88
C GLY A 380 -3.27 3.69 21.50
N PHE A 381 -2.77 3.81 22.73
CA PHE A 381 -2.75 5.04 23.52
C PHE A 381 -1.34 5.49 23.92
N THR A 382 -0.34 4.61 23.84
CA THR A 382 1.08 4.94 24.05
C THR A 382 1.92 4.28 22.96
N MET A 383 3.01 4.94 22.57
CA MET A 383 3.97 4.47 21.58
C MET A 383 5.40 4.66 22.10
N ALA A 384 6.31 3.81 21.64
CA ALA A 384 7.76 3.97 21.78
C ALA A 384 8.43 3.77 20.43
N MET A 385 9.51 4.51 20.17
CA MET A 385 10.32 4.35 18.96
C MET A 385 11.81 4.44 19.28
N ARG A 386 12.60 3.51 18.73
CA ARG A 386 14.06 3.41 18.92
C ARG A 386 14.79 3.79 17.63
N MET A 387 15.71 4.77 17.71
CA MET A 387 16.62 5.15 16.62
C MET A 387 18.05 5.23 17.15
N GLY A 388 18.88 4.23 16.82
CA GLY A 388 20.21 4.08 17.42
C GLY A 388 20.09 4.07 18.94
N ASP A 389 20.91 4.87 19.63
CA ASP A 389 20.93 4.94 21.10
C ASP A 389 19.77 5.74 21.72
N HIS A 390 18.86 6.30 20.93
CA HIS A 390 17.79 7.15 21.45
C HIS A 390 16.43 6.45 21.41
N THR A 391 15.66 6.55 22.49
CA THR A 391 14.27 6.10 22.55
C THR A 391 13.32 7.26 22.82
N LEU A 392 12.27 7.36 22.00
CA LEU A 392 11.23 8.37 22.10
C LEU A 392 9.96 7.72 22.65
N LEU A 393 9.48 8.22 23.79
CA LEU A 393 8.20 7.83 24.38
C LEU A 393 7.12 8.85 24.03
N VAL A 394 6.00 8.33 23.53
CA VAL A 394 4.95 9.14 22.91
C VAL A 394 3.56 8.72 23.38
N PRO A 395 2.94 9.48 24.28
CA PRO A 395 1.51 9.38 24.53
C PRO A 395 0.71 9.76 23.27
N SER A 396 -0.35 9.01 22.99
CA SER A 396 -1.35 9.36 22.00
C SER A 396 -2.23 10.51 22.51
N THR A 397 -2.73 11.35 21.61
CA THR A 397 -3.78 12.32 21.91
C THR A 397 -5.13 11.63 22.14
N ALA A 398 -5.32 10.40 21.66
CA ALA A 398 -6.46 9.59 22.06
C ALA A 398 -6.31 9.24 23.55
N ARG A 399 -7.38 9.44 24.32
CA ARG A 399 -7.43 9.07 25.75
C ARG A 399 -8.48 7.99 25.93
N LEU A 400 -8.14 6.97 26.72
CA LEU A 400 -9.13 6.00 27.20
C LEU A 400 -10.20 6.75 28.02
N PRO A 401 -11.49 6.63 27.70
CA PRO A 401 -12.56 7.17 28.52
C PRO A 401 -12.71 6.30 29.78
N PHE A 402 -11.82 6.47 30.76
CA PHE A 402 -11.86 5.69 32.00
C PHE A 402 -12.83 6.32 33.01
N ASP A 403 -13.91 5.62 33.34
CA ASP A 403 -14.90 6.06 34.34
C ASP A 403 -14.44 5.71 35.77
N ASN A 404 -13.65 6.61 36.35
CA ASN A 404 -13.20 6.49 37.75
C ASN A 404 -14.37 6.41 38.75
N ALA A 405 -15.48 7.10 38.47
CA ALA A 405 -16.64 7.07 39.36
C ALA A 405 -17.30 5.69 39.35
N LYS A 406 -17.47 5.07 38.18
CA LYS A 406 -17.95 3.69 38.07
C LYS A 406 -16.99 2.69 38.71
N ALA A 407 -15.67 2.84 38.51
CA ALA A 407 -14.68 1.97 39.14
C ALA A 407 -14.83 1.97 40.68
N ASN A 408 -14.93 3.17 41.27
CA ASN A 408 -15.09 3.34 42.70
C ASN A 408 -16.46 2.82 43.19
N ARG A 409 -17.54 3.06 42.44
CA ARG A 409 -18.87 2.50 42.75
C ARG A 409 -18.84 0.97 42.79
N LEU A 410 -18.22 0.32 41.80
CA LEU A 410 -18.12 -1.15 41.75
C LEU A 410 -17.30 -1.70 42.91
N LEU A 411 -16.19 -1.05 43.28
CA LEU A 411 -15.42 -1.42 44.47
C LEU A 411 -16.27 -1.31 45.75
N GLN A 412 -17.03 -0.23 45.92
CA GLN A 412 -17.91 -0.05 47.08
C GLN A 412 -19.05 -1.08 47.09
N GLN A 413 -19.70 -1.33 45.95
CA GLN A 413 -20.74 -2.36 45.83
C GLN A 413 -20.18 -3.75 46.13
N THR A 414 -18.95 -4.05 45.71
CA THR A 414 -18.30 -5.33 46.02
C THR A 414 -18.03 -5.43 47.52
N LYS A 415 -17.55 -4.33 48.14
CA LYS A 415 -17.35 -4.27 49.59
C LYS A 415 -18.65 -4.55 50.35
N LEU A 416 -19.76 -3.95 49.92
CA LEU A 416 -21.10 -4.18 50.49
C LEU A 416 -21.60 -5.62 50.27
N ALA A 417 -21.37 -6.18 49.08
CA ALA A 417 -21.76 -7.56 48.75
C ALA A 417 -21.00 -8.62 49.57
N LEU A 418 -19.76 -8.31 49.96
CA LEU A 418 -18.94 -9.18 50.81
C LEU A 418 -19.23 -8.99 52.30
N GLY A 419 -19.68 -7.81 52.73
CA GLY A 419 -20.11 -7.55 54.11
C GLY A 419 -19.04 -7.96 55.13
N GLU A 420 -19.44 -8.78 56.11
CA GLU A 420 -18.55 -9.30 57.16
C GLU A 420 -17.49 -10.29 56.63
N ASP A 421 -17.73 -10.93 55.48
CA ASP A 421 -16.79 -11.87 54.87
C ASP A 421 -15.64 -11.17 54.11
N LEU A 422 -15.64 -9.83 54.01
CA LEU A 422 -14.67 -9.07 53.22
C LEU A 422 -13.22 -9.45 53.54
N GLU A 423 -12.78 -9.33 54.79
CA GLU A 423 -11.38 -9.59 55.17
C GLU A 423 -10.97 -11.05 54.88
N LYS A 424 -11.87 -11.99 55.14
CA LYS A 424 -11.68 -13.42 54.86
C LYS A 424 -11.52 -13.68 53.36
N GLU A 425 -12.35 -13.05 52.53
CA GLU A 425 -12.36 -13.21 51.08
C GLU A 425 -11.20 -12.47 50.38
N LEU A 426 -10.69 -11.40 51.00
CA LEU A 426 -9.50 -10.68 50.56
C LEU A 426 -8.23 -11.51 50.73
N GLY A 427 -8.13 -12.30 51.80
CA GLY A 427 -7.01 -13.21 52.02
C GLY A 427 -5.65 -12.49 52.05
N GLY A 428 -5.61 -11.28 52.62
CA GLY A 428 -4.41 -10.44 52.72
C GLY A 428 -4.12 -9.56 51.50
N LEU A 429 -4.95 -9.58 50.45
CA LEU A 429 -4.86 -8.65 49.31
C LEU A 429 -5.77 -7.45 49.53
N ASP A 430 -5.43 -6.27 48.98
CA ASP A 430 -6.40 -5.19 48.90
C ASP A 430 -7.54 -5.54 47.92
N LEU A 431 -8.72 -4.94 48.12
CA LEU A 431 -9.91 -5.24 47.32
C LEU A 431 -9.68 -5.03 45.83
N ARG A 432 -8.95 -3.98 45.43
CA ARG A 432 -8.70 -3.71 44.01
C ARG A 432 -7.81 -4.81 43.41
N SER A 433 -6.75 -5.22 44.11
CA SER A 433 -5.90 -6.34 43.70
C SER A 433 -6.68 -7.65 43.64
N ARG A 434 -7.55 -7.93 44.62
CA ARG A 434 -8.41 -9.12 44.63
C ARG A 434 -9.39 -9.13 43.45
N MET A 435 -9.93 -7.97 43.09
CA MET A 435 -10.81 -7.78 41.93
C MET A 435 -10.11 -8.11 40.61
N PHE A 436 -8.80 -7.92 40.47
CA PHE A 436 -8.07 -8.32 39.25
C PHE A 436 -7.63 -9.78 39.26
N ASN A 437 -7.16 -10.26 40.41
CA ASN A 437 -6.30 -11.45 40.49
C ASN A 437 -6.94 -12.67 41.15
N GLY A 438 -8.12 -12.54 41.79
CA GLY A 438 -8.79 -13.64 42.49
C GLY A 438 -10.22 -13.88 42.03
N ARG A 439 -10.93 -14.83 42.64
CA ARG A 439 -12.39 -14.92 42.62
C ARG A 439 -12.90 -14.86 44.06
N PHE A 440 -14.13 -14.42 44.22
CA PHE A 440 -14.86 -14.47 45.48
C PHE A 440 -15.64 -15.78 45.58
N THR A 441 -16.00 -16.23 46.77
CA THR A 441 -17.04 -17.26 46.90
C THR A 441 -18.42 -16.69 46.60
N ASN A 442 -18.64 -15.43 46.97
CA ASN A 442 -19.88 -14.69 46.72
C ASN A 442 -20.10 -14.43 45.22
N ARG A 443 -21.26 -14.88 44.71
CA ARG A 443 -21.63 -14.78 43.30
C ARG A 443 -21.80 -13.34 42.83
N GLU A 444 -22.38 -12.47 43.64
CA GLU A 444 -22.61 -11.07 43.31
C GLU A 444 -21.29 -10.28 43.31
N ALA A 445 -20.41 -10.53 44.29
CA ALA A 445 -19.06 -9.96 44.30
C ALA A 445 -18.26 -10.36 43.05
N ASN A 446 -18.40 -11.60 42.57
CA ASN A 446 -17.82 -12.02 41.29
C ASN A 446 -18.45 -11.33 40.07
N ARG A 447 -19.76 -11.12 40.06
CA ARG A 447 -20.44 -10.38 38.98
C ARG A 447 -19.92 -8.94 38.89
N LEU A 448 -19.85 -8.24 40.02
CA LEU A 448 -19.34 -6.88 40.14
C LEU A 448 -17.85 -6.79 39.76
N ARG A 449 -17.07 -7.79 40.17
CA ARG A 449 -15.68 -7.96 39.75
C ARG A 449 -15.55 -8.06 38.23
N ASP A 450 -16.35 -8.88 37.58
CA ASP A 450 -16.25 -9.08 36.14
C ASP A 450 -16.63 -7.82 35.35
N GLU A 451 -17.58 -7.03 35.88
CA GLU A 451 -17.91 -5.69 35.38
C GLU A 451 -16.76 -4.69 35.61
N PHE A 452 -16.13 -4.71 36.78
CA PHE A 452 -14.99 -3.85 37.08
C PHE A 452 -13.82 -4.15 36.14
N ARG A 453 -13.47 -5.44 35.97
CA ARG A 453 -12.40 -5.86 35.06
C ARG A 453 -12.71 -5.49 33.61
N ALA A 454 -13.98 -5.54 33.19
CA ALA A 454 -14.39 -5.17 31.83
C ALA A 454 -13.91 -3.78 31.42
N MET A 455 -13.86 -2.84 32.37
CA MET A 455 -13.46 -1.46 32.09
C MET A 455 -11.97 -1.28 31.79
N PHE A 456 -11.15 -2.30 32.09
CA PHE A 456 -9.71 -2.27 31.87
C PHE A 456 -9.26 -3.08 30.65
N PHE A 457 -10.17 -3.83 30.02
CA PHE A 457 -9.92 -4.48 28.75
C PHE A 457 -10.14 -3.51 27.59
N PHE A 458 -9.39 -3.69 26.51
CA PHE A 458 -9.54 -2.88 25.30
C PHE A 458 -10.91 -3.12 24.67
N ASN A 459 -11.66 -2.05 24.41
CA ASN A 459 -12.92 -2.16 23.68
C ASN A 459 -12.68 -1.85 22.20
N GLU A 460 -13.06 -2.77 21.32
CA GLU A 460 -12.93 -2.65 19.86
C GLU A 460 -13.68 -1.43 19.29
N ALA A 461 -14.75 -0.98 19.95
CA ALA A 461 -15.44 0.26 19.60
C ALA A 461 -14.56 1.52 19.75
N LEU A 462 -13.41 1.42 20.44
CA LEU A 462 -12.45 2.51 20.55
C LEU A 462 -11.49 2.58 19.36
N ILE A 463 -11.47 1.60 18.45
CA ILE A 463 -10.55 1.59 17.30
C ILE A 463 -10.67 2.87 16.46
N PRO A 464 -11.87 3.39 16.11
CA PRO A 464 -11.98 4.66 15.40
C PRO A 464 -11.40 5.85 16.17
N LEU A 465 -11.50 5.85 17.51
CA LEU A 465 -10.89 6.88 18.35
C LEU A 465 -9.36 6.74 18.36
N VAL A 466 -8.86 5.51 18.50
CA VAL A 466 -7.43 5.20 18.46
C VAL A 466 -6.85 5.62 17.11
N LYS A 467 -7.52 5.34 15.99
CA LYS A 467 -7.07 5.71 14.63
C LYS A 467 -7.06 7.22 14.38
N LYS A 468 -7.96 7.97 15.03
CA LYS A 468 -7.99 9.45 15.00
C LYS A 468 -6.95 10.09 15.91
N GLY A 469 -6.27 9.30 16.74
CA GLY A 469 -5.20 9.77 17.61
C GLY A 469 -4.03 10.35 16.83
N GLY A 470 -3.21 11.11 17.54
CA GLY A 470 -1.96 11.68 17.05
C GLY A 470 -0.92 11.70 18.15
N ILE A 471 0.20 12.35 17.88
CA ILE A 471 1.33 12.43 18.82
C ILE A 471 1.22 13.68 19.71
N ASP A 472 1.22 13.47 21.03
CA ASP A 472 1.18 14.54 22.04
C ASP A 472 2.62 14.99 22.47
N ARG A 473 2.77 15.46 23.71
CA ARG A 473 4.05 15.73 24.38
C ARG A 473 4.86 14.45 24.52
N VAL A 474 6.13 14.51 24.11
CA VAL A 474 7.04 13.36 24.09
C VAL A 474 8.11 13.46 25.16
N GLN A 475 8.71 12.33 25.47
CA GLN A 475 9.92 12.20 26.27
C GLN A 475 11.01 11.54 25.43
N LEU A 476 12.27 11.95 25.63
CA LEU A 476 13.41 11.42 24.89
C LEU A 476 14.49 10.96 25.88
N TYR A 477 15.06 9.79 25.65
CA TYR A 477 16.13 9.23 26.47
C TYR A 477 17.30 8.74 25.60
N ASP A 478 18.54 9.00 26.04
CA ASP A 478 19.79 8.47 25.46
C ASP A 478 20.21 7.22 26.25
N LEU A 479 19.88 6.03 25.72
CA LEU A 479 20.12 4.76 26.42
C LEU A 479 21.59 4.37 26.49
N SER A 480 22.49 5.05 25.76
CA SER A 480 23.94 4.82 25.90
C SER A 480 24.47 5.30 27.26
N LYS A 481 23.74 6.22 27.93
CA LYS A 481 24.10 6.82 29.22
C LYS A 481 23.05 6.59 30.30
N ASP A 482 21.79 6.44 29.91
CA ASP A 482 20.65 6.36 30.82
C ASP A 482 19.73 5.18 30.46
N LEU A 483 20.24 3.97 30.69
CA LEU A 483 19.50 2.74 30.44
C LEU A 483 18.24 2.60 31.34
N ALA A 484 18.24 3.30 32.48
CA ALA A 484 17.10 3.35 33.40
C ALA A 484 16.06 4.42 33.00
N GLN A 485 16.29 5.18 31.93
CA GLN A 485 15.36 6.20 31.41
C GLN A 485 14.89 7.17 32.50
N GLN A 486 15.81 7.68 33.30
CA GLN A 486 15.53 8.63 34.39
C GLN A 486 15.58 10.10 33.93
N ASN A 487 16.36 10.40 32.90
CA ASN A 487 16.68 11.75 32.46
C ASN A 487 16.04 12.04 31.10
N ASP A 488 14.92 12.77 31.10
CA ASP A 488 14.25 13.20 29.88
C ASP A 488 14.99 14.39 29.23
N ILE A 489 15.72 14.11 28.15
CA ILE A 489 16.56 15.05 27.42
C ILE A 489 15.82 15.74 26.26
N ALA A 490 14.49 15.60 26.16
CA ALA A 490 13.73 16.11 25.02
C ALA A 490 13.88 17.62 24.81
N LYS A 491 14.00 18.39 25.90
CA LYS A 491 14.18 19.86 25.86
C LYS A 491 15.55 20.27 25.33
N GLU A 492 16.58 19.47 25.60
CA GLU A 492 17.98 19.73 25.22
C GLU A 492 18.24 19.37 23.75
N HIS A 493 17.46 18.43 23.19
CA HIS A 493 17.64 17.94 21.82
C HIS A 493 16.40 18.14 20.92
N PRO A 494 15.89 19.39 20.76
CA PRO A 494 14.63 19.65 20.04
C PRO A 494 14.66 19.22 18.56
N LYS A 495 15.82 19.30 17.89
CA LYS A 495 15.98 18.84 16.51
C LYS A 495 15.84 17.32 16.37
N LEU A 496 16.43 16.57 17.31
CA LEU A 496 16.32 15.11 17.34
C LEU A 496 14.89 14.67 17.65
N VAL A 497 14.26 15.33 18.64
CA VAL A 497 12.85 15.13 18.95
C VAL A 497 11.97 15.36 17.73
N ALA A 498 12.16 16.48 17.01
CA ALA A 498 11.37 16.77 15.80
C ALA A 498 11.53 15.67 14.73
N ARG A 499 12.77 15.21 14.48
CA ARG A 499 13.06 14.12 13.55
C ARG A 499 12.39 12.81 13.97
N MET A 500 12.52 12.42 15.23
CA MET A 500 11.95 11.19 15.75
C MET A 500 10.41 11.25 15.78
N LYS A 501 9.81 12.39 16.18
CA LYS A 501 8.35 12.60 16.13
C LYS A 501 7.80 12.49 14.69
N LYS A 502 8.53 13.01 13.70
CA LYS A 502 8.14 12.88 12.28
C LYS A 502 8.10 11.40 11.87
N GLN A 503 9.15 10.64 12.18
CA GLN A 503 9.20 9.20 11.88
C GLN A 503 8.11 8.41 12.62
N ALA A 504 7.94 8.65 13.93
CA ALA A 504 6.90 8.00 14.72
C ALA A 504 5.50 8.26 14.16
N ASN A 505 5.20 9.48 13.71
CA ASN A 505 3.92 9.82 13.06
C ASN A 505 3.71 9.08 11.73
N LEU A 506 4.77 8.93 10.92
CA LEU A 506 4.70 8.22 9.63
C LEU A 506 4.40 6.74 9.84
N ILE A 507 5.15 6.09 10.75
CA ILE A 507 4.94 4.68 11.08
C ILE A 507 3.54 4.50 11.67
N TYR A 508 3.15 5.33 12.65
CA TYR A 508 1.82 5.27 13.26
C TYR A 508 0.69 5.36 12.23
N LYS A 509 0.72 6.35 11.32
CA LYS A 509 -0.31 6.50 10.28
C LYS A 509 -0.35 5.30 9.36
N SER A 510 0.81 4.79 8.96
CA SER A 510 0.91 3.59 8.13
C SER A 510 0.31 2.37 8.84
N VAL A 511 0.63 2.15 10.11
CA VAL A 511 0.09 1.05 10.91
C VAL A 511 -1.43 1.18 11.10
N MET A 512 -1.93 2.39 11.39
CA MET A 512 -3.37 2.63 11.56
C MET A 512 -4.17 2.45 10.27
N ALA A 513 -3.58 2.71 9.11
CA ALA A 513 -4.22 2.53 7.80
C ALA A 513 -4.48 1.05 7.50
N ASP A 514 -3.53 0.18 7.82
CA ASP A 514 -3.65 -1.27 7.63
C ASP A 514 -4.50 -1.94 8.72
N GLY A 515 -4.52 -1.38 9.94
CA GLY A 515 -5.23 -2.00 11.06
C GLY A 515 -6.74 -2.11 10.81
N PRO A 516 -7.36 -3.30 10.96
CA PRO A 516 -8.78 -3.49 10.69
C PRO A 516 -9.67 -2.87 11.77
N GLU A 517 -10.92 -2.56 11.41
CA GLU A 517 -11.96 -2.27 12.41
C GLU A 517 -12.76 -3.54 12.73
N TRP A 518 -13.05 -3.76 14.01
CA TRP A 518 -13.80 -4.91 14.51
C TRP A 518 -15.25 -4.50 14.88
N LEU A 519 -16.06 -4.19 13.87
CA LEU A 519 -17.48 -3.75 14.03
C LEU A 519 -18.40 -4.90 14.48
N THR A 520 -19.40 -4.64 15.34
CA THR A 520 -20.39 -5.66 15.78
C THR A 520 -21.25 -6.20 14.63
N PRO A 521 -21.89 -7.37 14.76
CA PRO A 521 -22.82 -7.86 13.73
C PRO A 521 -24.00 -6.90 13.54
N GLU A 522 -24.52 -6.26 14.60
CA GLU A 522 -25.56 -5.25 14.48
C GLU A 522 -25.07 -3.96 13.81
N GLU A 523 -23.82 -3.56 14.00
CA GLU A 523 -23.18 -2.44 13.31
C GLU A 523 -22.87 -2.76 11.84
N GLN A 524 -22.49 -4.00 11.55
CA GLN A 524 -22.37 -4.51 10.18
C GLN A 524 -23.74 -4.55 9.50
N ASP A 525 -24.79 -5.01 10.18
CA ASP A 525 -26.17 -5.00 9.69
C ASP A 525 -26.73 -3.57 9.56
N ALA A 526 -26.39 -2.65 10.47
CA ALA A 526 -26.78 -1.24 10.39
C ALA A 526 -26.04 -0.49 9.27
N ALA A 527 -24.77 -0.81 9.03
CA ALA A 527 -24.01 -0.34 7.86
C ALA A 527 -24.52 -0.96 6.54
N MET A 528 -25.15 -2.13 6.61
CA MET A 528 -25.83 -2.80 5.49
C MET A 528 -27.33 -2.43 5.35
N LYS A 529 -27.92 -1.68 6.27
CA LYS A 529 -29.31 -1.21 6.15
C LYS A 529 -29.41 -0.10 5.07
N PRO A 530 -30.34 -0.21 4.10
CA PRO A 530 -30.43 0.75 3.01
C PRO A 530 -31.07 2.07 3.47
N ARG A 531 -30.45 3.21 3.16
CA ARG A 531 -31.22 4.45 2.93
C ARG A 531 -31.92 4.31 1.57
N GLY A 532 -33.20 3.95 1.62
CA GLY A 532 -34.25 4.11 0.60
C GLY A 532 -33.88 4.05 -0.88
N ASN A 533 -34.31 2.96 -1.53
CA ASN A 533 -34.56 2.75 -2.97
C ASN A 533 -33.39 2.97 -3.95
N GLY A 534 -32.48 1.98 -3.97
CA GLY A 534 -31.66 1.62 -5.13
C GLY A 534 -31.62 0.09 -5.28
N PRO A 535 -31.32 -0.48 -6.47
CA PRO A 535 -31.49 -1.92 -6.74
C PRO A 535 -30.52 -2.76 -5.89
N GLN A 536 -31.07 -3.79 -5.24
CA GLN A 536 -30.43 -4.65 -4.24
C GLN A 536 -29.14 -5.35 -4.74
N ARG A 537 -28.12 -5.37 -3.89
CA ARG A 537 -27.04 -6.38 -3.91
C ARG A 537 -27.28 -7.40 -2.77
N PRO A 538 -27.11 -8.71 -3.00
CA PRO A 538 -27.36 -9.71 -1.97
C PRO A 538 -26.17 -9.89 -1.00
N ALA A 539 -26.52 -10.19 0.26
CA ALA A 539 -25.62 -10.47 1.38
C ALA A 539 -25.20 -11.95 1.42
N THR A 540 -23.99 -12.24 1.92
CA THR A 540 -23.40 -13.58 2.02
C THR A 540 -23.41 -14.11 3.45
N GLY A 541 -24.18 -15.17 3.70
CA GLY A 541 -24.25 -15.85 4.99
C GLY A 541 -25.20 -17.06 5.02
N ALA A 542 -25.46 -17.68 3.87
CA ALA A 542 -26.09 -18.99 3.69
C ALA A 542 -25.77 -19.40 2.24
N LEU A 543 -25.57 -20.71 2.01
CA LEU A 543 -25.32 -21.35 0.71
C LEU A 543 -25.69 -20.45 -0.47
N ASP A 544 -24.69 -19.86 -1.11
CA ASP A 544 -24.98 -19.18 -2.36
C ASP A 544 -25.22 -20.28 -3.40
N ALA A 545 -26.49 -20.63 -3.59
CA ALA A 545 -26.93 -21.48 -4.68
C ALA A 545 -26.40 -20.96 -6.03
N ASN A 546 -26.10 -19.65 -6.18
CA ASN A 546 -25.41 -19.16 -7.37
C ASN A 546 -23.98 -19.69 -7.50
N THR A 547 -23.22 -19.84 -6.43
CA THR A 547 -21.81 -20.27 -6.51
C THR A 547 -21.71 -21.76 -6.86
N ALA A 548 -22.55 -22.62 -6.26
CA ALA A 548 -22.64 -24.02 -6.67
C ALA A 548 -23.12 -24.17 -8.12
N ASN A 549 -24.16 -23.42 -8.53
CA ASN A 549 -24.64 -23.40 -9.91
C ASN A 549 -23.62 -22.78 -10.89
N LEU A 550 -22.80 -21.85 -10.43
CA LEU A 550 -21.71 -21.27 -11.22
C LEU A 550 -20.61 -22.29 -11.45
N LEU A 551 -20.15 -22.98 -10.41
CA LEU A 551 -19.15 -24.04 -10.54
C LEU A 551 -19.63 -25.19 -11.44
N ALA A 552 -20.89 -25.62 -11.29
CA ALA A 552 -21.49 -26.61 -12.17
C ALA A 552 -21.59 -26.16 -13.64
N ARG A 553 -21.71 -24.85 -13.91
CA ARG A 553 -21.63 -24.29 -15.26
C ARG A 553 -20.20 -24.22 -15.78
N ILE A 554 -19.25 -23.81 -14.94
CA ILE A 554 -17.82 -23.74 -15.29
C ILE A 554 -17.29 -25.13 -15.65
N ASP A 555 -17.69 -26.17 -14.92
CA ASP A 555 -17.23 -27.54 -15.18
C ASP A 555 -17.70 -28.09 -16.53
N LYS A 556 -18.83 -27.59 -17.05
CA LYS A 556 -19.37 -27.95 -18.38
C LYS A 556 -18.62 -27.27 -19.54
N ASN A 557 -17.82 -26.24 -19.28
CA ASN A 557 -17.04 -25.58 -20.32
C ASN A 557 -15.94 -26.52 -20.84
N ASP A 558 -15.60 -26.42 -22.12
CA ASP A 558 -14.42 -27.10 -22.65
C ASP A 558 -13.13 -26.54 -22.05
N LEU A 559 -12.08 -27.35 -22.07
CA LEU A 559 -10.75 -26.84 -21.73
C LEU A 559 -10.30 -25.80 -22.77
N PRO A 560 -9.62 -24.73 -22.36
CA PRO A 560 -9.25 -23.64 -23.26
C PRO A 560 -8.31 -24.11 -24.38
N VAL A 561 -8.51 -23.55 -25.58
CA VAL A 561 -7.71 -23.85 -26.77
C VAL A 561 -6.22 -23.57 -26.48
N GLY A 562 -5.37 -24.59 -26.62
CA GLY A 562 -3.94 -24.51 -26.34
C GLY A 562 -3.53 -24.93 -24.91
N TYR A 563 -4.47 -25.31 -24.04
CA TYR A 563 -4.15 -26.02 -22.80
C TYR A 563 -3.80 -27.48 -23.10
N ASN A 564 -2.65 -27.92 -22.60
CA ASN A 564 -2.20 -29.31 -22.62
C ASN A 564 -1.88 -29.72 -21.17
N GLY A 565 -2.40 -30.88 -20.75
CA GLY A 565 -2.19 -31.41 -19.40
C GLY A 565 -0.71 -31.55 -19.01
N SER A 566 0.17 -31.86 -19.96
CA SER A 566 1.62 -31.97 -19.73
C SER A 566 2.32 -30.62 -19.51
N ARG A 567 1.63 -29.51 -19.76
CA ARG A 567 2.11 -28.13 -19.54
C ARG A 567 1.16 -27.36 -18.63
N HIS A 568 0.57 -28.05 -17.66
CA HIS A 568 -0.40 -27.46 -16.74
C HIS A 568 0.18 -26.26 -15.98
N GLN A 569 1.29 -26.43 -15.27
CA GLN A 569 1.87 -25.35 -14.45
C GLN A 569 2.30 -24.15 -15.30
N PRO A 570 3.03 -24.31 -16.44
CA PRO A 570 3.35 -23.18 -17.32
C PRO A 570 2.12 -22.43 -17.87
N TYR A 571 1.02 -23.15 -18.14
CA TYR A 571 -0.23 -22.51 -18.55
C TYR A 571 -0.84 -21.71 -17.40
N VAL A 572 -0.92 -22.29 -16.20
CA VAL A 572 -1.44 -21.65 -14.99
C VAL A 572 -0.63 -20.39 -14.65
N ASP A 573 0.69 -20.49 -14.60
CA ASP A 573 1.59 -19.37 -14.28
C ASP A 573 1.39 -18.21 -15.25
N ARG A 574 1.35 -18.52 -16.55
CA ARG A 574 1.13 -17.52 -17.60
C ARG A 574 -0.20 -16.77 -17.43
N ILE A 575 -1.28 -17.45 -17.04
CA ILE A 575 -2.59 -16.81 -16.83
C ILE A 575 -2.63 -16.05 -15.49
N MET A 576 -2.07 -16.62 -14.41
CA MET A 576 -2.04 -16.02 -13.07
C MET A 576 -1.25 -14.70 -13.01
N VAL A 577 -0.17 -14.58 -13.81
CA VAL A 577 0.59 -13.32 -13.97
C VAL A 577 -0.30 -12.18 -14.47
N GLY A 578 -1.31 -12.46 -15.29
CA GLY A 578 -2.24 -11.46 -15.84
C GLY A 578 -3.42 -11.08 -14.93
N LEU A 579 -3.60 -11.75 -13.79
CA LEU A 579 -4.71 -11.51 -12.87
C LEU A 579 -4.37 -10.48 -11.79
N LYS A 580 -5.34 -9.60 -11.46
CA LYS A 580 -5.26 -8.66 -10.33
C LYS A 580 -5.36 -9.39 -8.98
N PRO A 581 -4.90 -8.80 -7.86
CA PRO A 581 -4.95 -9.43 -6.54
C PRO A 581 -6.34 -9.95 -6.13
N GLU A 582 -7.40 -9.17 -6.36
CA GLU A 582 -8.77 -9.56 -5.98
C GLU A 582 -9.28 -10.76 -6.80
N GLN A 583 -8.73 -10.96 -8.00
CA GLN A 583 -9.09 -12.06 -8.88
C GLN A 583 -8.35 -13.34 -8.55
N ARG A 584 -7.10 -13.24 -8.13
CA ARG A 584 -6.36 -14.37 -7.58
C ARG A 584 -7.07 -14.89 -6.33
N VAL A 585 -7.55 -13.97 -5.49
CA VAL A 585 -8.43 -14.30 -4.35
C VAL A 585 -9.72 -14.98 -4.83
N ARG A 586 -10.37 -14.49 -5.89
CA ARG A 586 -11.59 -15.11 -6.44
C ARG A 586 -11.38 -16.50 -7.04
N VAL A 587 -10.27 -16.73 -7.77
CA VAL A 587 -9.86 -18.07 -8.24
C VAL A 587 -9.69 -19.01 -7.06
N GLY A 588 -8.99 -18.56 -6.00
CA GLY A 588 -8.79 -19.34 -4.78
C GLY A 588 -10.11 -19.67 -4.07
N GLN A 589 -11.03 -18.72 -3.98
CA GLN A 589 -12.36 -18.93 -3.39
C GLN A 589 -13.19 -19.97 -4.17
N LEU A 590 -13.29 -19.83 -5.49
CA LEU A 590 -14.04 -20.78 -6.32
C LEU A 590 -13.39 -22.17 -6.33
N TRP A 591 -12.05 -22.24 -6.32
CA TRP A 591 -11.35 -23.52 -6.24
C TRP A 591 -11.56 -24.22 -4.91
N LYS A 592 -11.47 -23.48 -3.80
CA LYS A 592 -11.74 -24.01 -2.46
C LYS A 592 -13.17 -24.52 -2.34
N GLU A 593 -14.12 -23.79 -2.91
CA GLU A 593 -15.52 -24.20 -2.91
C GLU A 593 -15.79 -25.40 -3.82
N LYS A 594 -15.14 -25.50 -4.99
CA LYS A 594 -15.20 -26.68 -5.87
C LYS A 594 -14.71 -27.94 -5.17
N ARG A 595 -13.59 -27.85 -4.43
CA ARG A 595 -13.05 -28.96 -3.63
C ARG A 595 -13.93 -29.32 -2.42
N ARG A 596 -14.74 -28.37 -1.92
CA ARG A 596 -15.69 -28.61 -0.84
C ARG A 596 -16.96 -29.32 -1.33
N LEU A 597 -17.46 -28.94 -2.51
CA LEU A 597 -18.69 -29.49 -3.10
C LEU A 597 -18.48 -30.86 -3.74
N ASP A 598 -17.27 -31.15 -4.22
CA ASP A 598 -16.96 -32.36 -4.97
C ASP A 598 -15.71 -33.02 -4.35
N SER A 599 -15.94 -33.97 -3.45
CA SER A 599 -14.87 -34.65 -2.71
C SER A 599 -14.02 -35.58 -3.59
N PHE A 600 -14.51 -35.92 -4.80
CA PHE A 600 -13.80 -36.74 -5.77
C PHE A 600 -13.83 -36.08 -7.16
N ILE A 601 -12.91 -35.15 -7.41
CA ILE A 601 -12.75 -34.48 -8.71
C ILE A 601 -11.89 -35.36 -9.63
N PRO A 602 -12.43 -35.93 -10.73
CA PRO A 602 -11.70 -36.89 -11.57
C PRO A 602 -10.46 -36.30 -12.25
N ASN A 603 -10.49 -35.00 -12.57
CA ASN A 603 -9.34 -34.27 -13.10
C ASN A 603 -9.26 -32.87 -12.47
N PRO A 604 -8.55 -32.75 -11.32
CA PRO A 604 -8.45 -31.50 -10.57
C PRO A 604 -7.78 -30.39 -11.39
N GLY A 605 -6.74 -30.73 -12.15
CA GLY A 605 -6.03 -29.76 -13.00
C GLY A 605 -6.91 -29.17 -14.10
N ALA A 606 -7.72 -29.99 -14.76
CA ALA A 606 -8.69 -29.52 -15.75
C ALA A 606 -9.76 -28.60 -15.13
N SER A 607 -10.30 -29.00 -13.97
CA SER A 607 -11.35 -28.23 -13.27
C SER A 607 -10.81 -26.88 -12.77
N PHE A 608 -9.58 -26.87 -12.23
CA PHE A 608 -8.88 -25.65 -11.84
C PHE A 608 -8.63 -24.74 -13.03
N VAL A 609 -8.20 -25.28 -14.18
CA VAL A 609 -7.97 -24.50 -15.41
C VAL A 609 -9.26 -23.89 -15.94
N LYS A 610 -10.40 -24.58 -15.85
CA LYS A 610 -11.71 -24.00 -16.23
C LYS A 610 -12.11 -22.84 -15.31
N ILE A 611 -11.89 -22.96 -14.00
CA ILE A 611 -12.12 -21.86 -13.04
C ILE A 611 -11.17 -20.70 -13.28
N LEU A 612 -9.88 -20.98 -13.44
CA LEU A 612 -8.84 -20.00 -13.72
C LEU A 612 -9.14 -19.22 -15.01
N THR A 613 -9.54 -19.94 -16.06
CA THR A 613 -9.92 -19.36 -17.35
C THR A 613 -11.20 -18.55 -17.23
N HIS A 614 -12.21 -19.05 -16.50
CA HIS A 614 -13.45 -18.33 -16.25
C HIS A 614 -13.20 -16.99 -15.52
N ILE A 615 -12.35 -16.96 -14.50
CA ILE A 615 -12.02 -15.71 -13.78
C ILE A 615 -11.14 -14.77 -14.61
N ALA A 616 -10.21 -15.33 -15.39
CA ALA A 616 -9.45 -14.55 -16.38
C ALA A 616 -10.38 -13.90 -17.41
N GLU A 617 -11.41 -14.64 -17.86
CA GLU A 617 -12.47 -14.17 -18.73
C GLU A 617 -13.47 -13.25 -18.04
N GLU A 618 -13.72 -13.34 -16.73
CA GLU A 618 -14.55 -12.39 -15.97
C GLU A 618 -13.86 -11.03 -15.83
N ASN A 619 -12.52 -10.97 -15.79
CA ASN A 619 -11.83 -9.69 -16.03
C ASN A 619 -12.01 -9.29 -17.47
N GLN A 620 -11.77 -10.19 -18.43
CA GLN A 620 -11.95 -9.79 -19.81
C GLN A 620 -13.36 -9.32 -20.05
N LYS A 621 -14.40 -9.81 -19.36
CA LYS A 621 -15.81 -9.39 -19.44
C LYS A 621 -16.19 -8.24 -18.52
N SER A 622 -15.52 -7.97 -17.39
CA SER A 622 -15.81 -6.84 -16.48
C SER A 622 -14.91 -5.64 -16.76
N LYS A 623 -13.63 -5.90 -17.05
CA LYS A 623 -12.73 -5.02 -17.79
C LYS A 623 -13.26 -4.87 -19.21
N GLN A 624 -13.82 -5.85 -19.95
CA GLN A 624 -14.63 -5.51 -21.16
C GLN A 624 -15.97 -4.90 -20.79
N SER A 625 -16.62 -5.05 -19.63
CA SER A 625 -17.91 -4.35 -19.44
C SER A 625 -17.69 -2.86 -19.17
N ASN A 626 -16.61 -2.52 -18.45
CA ASN A 626 -16.19 -1.15 -18.16
C ASN A 626 -15.24 -0.58 -19.23
N LEU A 627 -14.38 -1.39 -19.84
CA LEU A 627 -13.63 -1.07 -21.08
C LEU A 627 -14.46 -1.25 -22.34
N MET A 628 -15.62 -1.91 -22.42
CA MET A 628 -16.55 -1.81 -23.58
C MET A 628 -17.43 -0.58 -23.38
N LYS A 629 -17.81 -0.24 -22.14
CA LYS A 629 -18.41 1.07 -21.86
C LYS A 629 -17.43 2.23 -22.12
N ALA A 630 -16.11 2.04 -21.94
CA ALA A 630 -15.06 3.03 -22.19
C ALA A 630 -14.30 2.87 -23.53
N ALA A 631 -14.32 1.70 -24.21
CA ALA A 631 -13.64 1.47 -25.51
C ALA A 631 -14.30 2.21 -26.65
N ASP A 632 -15.58 2.55 -26.49
CA ASP A 632 -16.39 3.20 -27.52
C ASP A 632 -16.44 4.72 -27.39
N ASN A 633 -15.80 5.30 -26.36
CA ASN A 633 -16.00 6.72 -26.04
C ASN A 633 -14.71 7.45 -25.59
N TRP A 634 -14.55 8.68 -26.08
CA TRP A 634 -13.54 9.65 -25.65
C TRP A 634 -14.27 10.91 -25.19
N VAL A 635 -14.80 10.88 -23.97
CA VAL A 635 -15.90 11.79 -23.54
C VAL A 635 -15.48 13.20 -23.16
N HIS A 636 -14.19 13.45 -23.01
CA HIS A 636 -13.61 14.73 -22.64
C HIS A 636 -12.17 14.85 -23.17
N TRP A 637 -11.55 16.03 -23.06
CA TRP A 637 -10.29 16.39 -23.71
C TRP A 637 -9.17 15.34 -23.63
N ARG A 638 -9.00 14.70 -22.47
CA ARG A 638 -7.86 13.81 -22.14
C ARG A 638 -8.21 12.31 -22.16
N GLY A 639 -9.29 11.94 -22.84
CA GLY A 639 -9.71 10.54 -22.95
C GLY A 639 -10.26 9.98 -21.63
N PRO A 640 -10.73 8.73 -21.60
CA PRO A 640 -11.66 8.22 -20.59
C PRO A 640 -11.19 8.31 -19.13
N ASN A 641 -9.88 8.36 -18.89
CA ASN A 641 -9.29 8.40 -17.54
C ASN A 641 -8.64 9.75 -17.20
N ALA A 642 -8.87 10.80 -17.99
CA ALA A 642 -8.22 12.11 -17.86
C ALA A 642 -6.68 12.10 -17.98
N ASN A 643 -6.04 10.98 -18.31
CA ASN A 643 -4.59 10.81 -18.33
C ASN A 643 -3.99 10.76 -19.75
N GLY A 644 -4.81 10.85 -20.81
CA GLY A 644 -4.37 10.76 -22.21
C GLY A 644 -4.24 9.33 -22.74
N VAL A 645 -4.69 8.32 -22.01
CA VAL A 645 -4.62 6.91 -22.43
C VAL A 645 -6.01 6.38 -22.79
N ALA A 646 -6.09 5.64 -23.88
CA ALA A 646 -7.20 4.75 -24.23
C ALA A 646 -6.74 3.29 -24.12
N PRO A 647 -6.88 2.64 -22.95
CA PRO A 647 -6.24 1.34 -22.68
C PRO A 647 -6.72 0.18 -23.56
N SER A 648 -7.96 0.27 -24.06
CA SER A 648 -8.61 -0.76 -24.89
C SER A 648 -8.55 -0.47 -26.38
N ALA A 649 -7.98 0.66 -26.80
CA ALA A 649 -7.94 1.05 -28.19
C ALA A 649 -6.65 0.55 -28.89
N GLU A 650 -6.77 0.21 -30.16
CA GLU A 650 -5.68 -0.31 -31.00
C GLU A 650 -5.63 0.39 -32.38
N PRO A 651 -5.46 1.72 -32.42
CA PRO A 651 -5.39 2.41 -33.70
C PRO A 651 -4.18 1.97 -34.55
N PRO A 652 -4.20 2.23 -35.87
CA PRO A 652 -3.07 1.94 -36.74
C PRO A 652 -1.81 2.73 -36.33
N THR A 653 -0.65 2.10 -36.50
CA THR A 653 0.66 2.72 -36.26
C THR A 653 1.23 3.41 -37.50
N HIS A 654 0.71 3.09 -38.68
CA HIS A 654 1.18 3.61 -39.97
C HIS A 654 0.02 4.23 -40.75
N TRP A 655 0.21 5.43 -41.30
CA TRP A 655 -0.77 6.09 -42.18
C TRP A 655 -0.11 7.19 -43.02
N SER A 656 -0.81 7.60 -44.07
CA SER A 656 -0.47 8.76 -44.91
C SER A 656 -1.75 9.33 -45.52
N GLU A 657 -1.68 10.41 -46.29
CA GLU A 657 -2.84 10.92 -47.06
C GLU A 657 -3.52 9.86 -47.95
N LYS A 658 -2.83 8.75 -48.27
CA LYS A 658 -3.34 7.68 -49.14
C LYS A 658 -3.48 6.32 -48.44
N LYS A 659 -3.14 6.21 -47.17
CA LYS A 659 -3.11 4.92 -46.45
C LYS A 659 -3.70 5.04 -45.07
N ASN A 660 -4.59 4.13 -44.71
CA ASN A 660 -5.23 4.03 -43.39
C ASN A 660 -5.97 5.31 -42.98
N VAL A 661 -6.41 6.13 -43.95
CA VAL A 661 -7.32 7.26 -43.71
C VAL A 661 -8.68 6.82 -44.21
N ARG A 662 -9.56 6.43 -43.27
CA ARG A 662 -10.91 5.95 -43.61
C ARG A 662 -11.76 7.06 -44.21
N TRP A 663 -11.70 8.24 -43.60
CA TRP A 663 -12.32 9.44 -44.14
C TRP A 663 -11.59 10.69 -43.63
N LYS A 664 -11.77 11.77 -44.38
CA LYS A 664 -11.24 13.11 -44.10
C LYS A 664 -12.34 14.12 -44.38
N ALA A 665 -12.84 14.78 -43.34
CA ALA A 665 -13.96 15.70 -43.42
C ALA A 665 -13.46 17.16 -43.32
N PRO A 666 -13.85 18.06 -44.25
CA PRO A 666 -13.54 19.48 -44.11
C PRO A 666 -14.30 20.07 -42.91
N ILE A 667 -13.63 20.90 -42.12
CA ILE A 667 -14.23 21.60 -40.99
C ILE A 667 -14.02 23.10 -41.20
N ASP A 668 -15.13 23.83 -41.35
CA ASP A 668 -15.09 25.27 -41.51
C ASP A 668 -14.60 25.96 -40.24
N GLY A 669 -13.85 27.04 -40.42
CA GLY A 669 -13.40 27.87 -39.32
C GLY A 669 -12.15 27.35 -38.60
N ALA A 670 -11.72 28.13 -37.62
CA ALA A 670 -10.59 27.81 -36.76
C ALA A 670 -11.07 27.03 -35.52
N GLY A 671 -10.22 26.18 -34.96
CA GLY A 671 -10.53 25.42 -33.76
C GLY A 671 -9.35 24.57 -33.33
N ALA A 672 -9.00 24.62 -32.06
CA ALA A 672 -7.97 23.75 -31.47
C ALA A 672 -8.56 22.76 -30.45
N SER A 673 -9.89 22.74 -30.29
CA SER A 673 -10.58 21.74 -29.48
C SER A 673 -10.28 20.33 -29.99
N THR A 674 -9.82 19.45 -29.11
CA THR A 674 -9.80 18.02 -29.38
C THR A 674 -11.23 17.54 -29.56
N PRO A 675 -11.52 16.72 -30.60
CA PRO A 675 -12.83 16.10 -30.72
C PRO A 675 -13.10 15.19 -29.52
N ILE A 676 -14.35 15.16 -29.06
CA ILE A 676 -14.83 14.10 -28.15
C ILE A 676 -15.70 13.13 -28.94
N ILE A 677 -15.69 11.88 -28.52
CA ILE A 677 -16.42 10.81 -29.19
C ILE A 677 -17.36 10.16 -28.19
N TRP A 678 -18.63 10.04 -28.57
CA TRP A 678 -19.61 9.24 -27.87
C TRP A 678 -20.29 8.30 -28.86
N LYS A 679 -19.98 7.00 -28.76
CA LYS A 679 -20.45 5.93 -29.65
C LYS A 679 -20.15 6.25 -31.11
N ASP A 680 -21.18 6.57 -31.88
CA ASP A 680 -21.19 6.88 -33.31
C ASP A 680 -21.14 8.39 -33.59
N LYS A 681 -21.05 9.24 -32.57
CA LYS A 681 -21.03 10.70 -32.71
C LYS A 681 -19.68 11.28 -32.32
N ILE A 682 -19.22 12.23 -33.12
CA ILE A 682 -18.05 13.07 -32.83
C ILE A 682 -18.55 14.49 -32.59
N PHE A 683 -18.16 15.10 -31.46
CA PHE A 683 -18.47 16.49 -31.17
C PHE A 683 -17.21 17.35 -31.22
N LEU A 684 -17.32 18.50 -31.86
CA LEU A 684 -16.21 19.42 -32.11
C LEU A 684 -16.68 20.87 -31.98
N LEU A 685 -15.80 21.74 -31.47
CA LEU A 685 -16.03 23.18 -31.42
C LEU A 685 -15.22 23.89 -32.50
N SER A 686 -15.78 24.94 -33.08
CA SER A 686 -15.08 25.78 -34.05
C SER A 686 -15.59 27.21 -34.03
N VAL A 687 -14.85 28.12 -34.64
CA VAL A 687 -15.20 29.53 -34.78
C VAL A 687 -14.96 30.01 -36.21
N VAL A 688 -15.92 30.75 -36.75
CA VAL A 688 -15.85 31.33 -38.11
C VAL A 688 -15.96 32.83 -38.02
N ASP A 689 -14.96 33.56 -38.52
CA ASP A 689 -15.08 35.00 -38.77
C ASP A 689 -16.10 35.21 -39.90
N THR A 690 -17.12 36.04 -39.65
CA THR A 690 -18.16 36.33 -40.63
C THR A 690 -17.76 37.40 -41.64
N GLY A 691 -16.67 38.13 -41.39
CA GLY A 691 -16.26 39.31 -42.15
C GLY A 691 -17.14 40.54 -41.90
N LYS A 692 -18.19 40.43 -41.07
CA LYS A 692 -19.06 41.56 -40.74
C LYS A 692 -18.36 42.47 -39.74
N VAL A 693 -17.88 43.61 -40.24
CA VAL A 693 -17.16 44.63 -39.47
C VAL A 693 -18.13 45.48 -38.65
N ASP A 694 -17.79 45.76 -37.39
CA ASP A 694 -18.36 46.85 -36.61
C ASP A 694 -17.48 48.11 -36.79
N PRO A 695 -17.98 49.14 -37.49
CA PRO A 695 -17.19 50.34 -37.77
C PRO A 695 -16.94 51.21 -36.54
N SER A 696 -17.61 50.95 -35.40
CA SER A 696 -17.35 51.66 -34.16
C SER A 696 -16.07 51.20 -33.45
N LEU A 697 -15.52 50.05 -33.84
CA LEU A 697 -14.29 49.48 -33.31
C LEU A 697 -13.10 49.75 -34.26
N PRO A 698 -11.90 50.05 -33.71
CA PRO A 698 -10.71 50.29 -34.53
C PRO A 698 -10.31 49.03 -35.30
N ARG A 699 -9.97 49.19 -36.58
CA ARG A 699 -9.49 48.07 -37.41
C ARG A 699 -8.19 47.49 -36.83
N PRO A 700 -7.97 46.17 -36.90
CA PRO A 700 -6.75 45.53 -36.39
C PRO A 700 -5.46 46.23 -36.82
N GLU A 701 -5.35 46.67 -38.07
CA GLU A 701 -4.18 47.38 -38.62
C GLU A 701 -3.98 48.79 -38.06
N ASP A 702 -5.02 49.43 -37.53
CA ASP A 702 -4.99 50.77 -36.95
C ASP A 702 -4.73 50.73 -35.42
N GLN A 703 -4.71 49.55 -34.82
CA GLN A 703 -4.51 49.38 -33.38
C GLN A 703 -3.02 49.50 -33.00
N PRO A 704 -2.71 49.99 -31.79
CA PRO A 704 -1.33 50.06 -31.32
C PRO A 704 -0.71 48.66 -31.21
N LYS A 705 0.59 48.54 -31.51
CA LYS A 705 1.33 47.29 -31.36
C LYS A 705 1.29 46.78 -29.93
N ARG A 706 1.03 45.47 -29.76
CA ARG A 706 1.03 44.76 -28.47
C ARG A 706 2.04 43.62 -28.49
N VAL A 707 2.22 42.96 -27.35
CA VAL A 707 3.06 41.75 -27.26
C VAL A 707 2.58 40.71 -28.27
N PHE A 708 3.51 40.12 -29.01
CA PHE A 708 3.25 39.16 -30.12
C PHE A 708 2.42 39.72 -31.28
N ASP A 709 2.34 41.04 -31.43
CA ASP A 709 1.55 41.73 -32.47
C ASP A 709 0.05 41.37 -32.45
N ILE A 710 -0.47 41.03 -31.26
CA ILE A 710 -1.88 40.64 -31.10
C ILE A 710 -2.77 41.88 -31.15
N THR A 711 -3.78 41.83 -32.01
CA THR A 711 -4.82 42.85 -32.20
C THR A 711 -6.17 42.32 -31.72
N HIS A 712 -7.08 43.22 -31.36
CA HIS A 712 -8.45 42.86 -31.02
C HIS A 712 -9.29 42.81 -32.31
N PRO A 713 -10.22 41.86 -32.44
CA PRO A 713 -11.07 41.79 -33.62
C PRO A 713 -12.07 42.96 -33.64
N ASN A 714 -12.42 43.40 -34.85
CA ASN A 714 -13.55 44.28 -35.10
C ASN A 714 -14.63 43.59 -35.97
N THR A 715 -14.49 42.28 -36.20
CA THR A 715 -15.41 41.46 -36.99
C THR A 715 -16.23 40.52 -36.09
N GLU A 716 -17.49 40.28 -36.46
CA GLU A 716 -18.36 39.32 -35.77
C GLU A 716 -17.91 37.88 -36.05
N PHE A 717 -17.82 37.06 -35.00
CA PHE A 717 -17.50 35.63 -35.09
C PHE A 717 -18.74 34.78 -34.77
N LYS A 718 -18.91 33.66 -35.51
CA LYS A 718 -19.85 32.59 -35.18
C LYS A 718 -19.15 31.51 -34.38
N PHE A 719 -19.65 31.19 -33.20
CA PHE A 719 -19.17 30.11 -32.35
C PHE A 719 -20.01 28.86 -32.63
N LEU A 720 -19.37 27.78 -33.07
CA LEU A 720 -20.02 26.62 -33.66
C LEU A 720 -19.83 25.36 -32.82
N VAL A 721 -20.93 24.62 -32.65
CA VAL A 721 -20.94 23.25 -32.14
C VAL A 721 -21.31 22.32 -33.29
N LEU A 722 -20.43 21.36 -33.58
CA LEU A 722 -20.57 20.42 -34.69
C LEU A 722 -20.75 19.01 -34.13
N CYS A 723 -21.65 18.24 -34.74
CA CYS A 723 -21.75 16.81 -34.55
C CYS A 723 -21.57 16.10 -35.88
N LEU A 724 -20.65 15.14 -35.93
CA LEU A 724 -20.36 14.34 -37.11
C LEU A 724 -20.60 12.86 -36.81
N ASP A 725 -21.02 12.12 -37.83
CA ASP A 725 -21.07 10.66 -37.79
C ASP A 725 -19.66 10.10 -37.80
N ARG A 726 -19.34 9.28 -36.81
CA ARG A 726 -18.03 8.69 -36.60
C ARG A 726 -17.60 7.77 -37.74
N LYS A 727 -18.55 7.09 -38.39
CA LYS A 727 -18.25 6.07 -39.41
C LYS A 727 -17.93 6.68 -40.78
N SER A 728 -18.57 7.80 -41.11
CA SER A 728 -18.51 8.42 -42.44
C SER A 728 -17.88 9.81 -42.45
N GLY A 729 -17.76 10.48 -41.30
CA GLY A 729 -17.32 11.87 -41.21
C GLY A 729 -18.36 12.87 -41.72
N LYS A 730 -19.61 12.45 -41.98
CA LYS A 730 -20.68 13.36 -42.40
C LYS A 730 -21.18 14.18 -41.23
N GLU A 731 -21.44 15.47 -41.46
CA GLU A 731 -22.10 16.32 -40.47
C GLU A 731 -23.53 15.82 -40.23
N LEU A 732 -23.86 15.54 -38.97
CA LEU A 732 -25.20 15.19 -38.51
C LEU A 732 -25.99 16.44 -38.17
N TRP A 733 -25.35 17.38 -37.47
CA TRP A 733 -25.94 18.68 -37.19
C TRP A 733 -24.85 19.72 -36.85
N ARG A 734 -25.23 20.99 -37.02
CA ARG A 734 -24.46 22.17 -36.64
C ARG A 734 -25.33 23.18 -35.90
N ARG A 735 -24.77 23.79 -34.86
CA ARG A 735 -25.42 24.86 -34.10
C ARG A 735 -24.48 26.05 -33.97
N VAL A 736 -25.06 27.24 -34.15
CA VAL A 736 -24.41 28.49 -33.74
C VAL A 736 -24.75 28.69 -32.26
N ALA A 737 -23.77 28.50 -31.39
CA ALA A 737 -23.93 28.71 -29.96
C ALA A 737 -24.15 30.19 -29.65
N THR A 738 -23.32 31.05 -30.23
CA THR A 738 -23.45 32.50 -30.11
C THR A 738 -22.76 33.22 -31.28
N ARG A 739 -23.02 34.52 -31.37
CA ARG A 739 -22.39 35.47 -32.29
C ARG A 739 -21.95 36.69 -31.51
N LEU A 740 -20.68 37.06 -31.61
CA LEU A 740 -20.15 38.27 -31.00
C LEU A 740 -18.81 38.64 -31.60
N ILE A 741 -18.41 39.89 -31.39
CA ILE A 741 -17.04 40.34 -31.61
C ILE A 741 -16.28 40.06 -30.31
N PRO A 742 -15.28 39.16 -30.31
CA PRO A 742 -14.54 38.86 -29.10
C PRO A 742 -13.92 40.13 -28.49
N HIS A 743 -14.04 40.29 -27.18
CA HIS A 743 -13.57 41.47 -26.47
C HIS A 743 -12.03 41.59 -26.47
N GLU A 744 -11.31 40.48 -26.69
CA GLU A 744 -9.87 40.41 -26.83
C GLU A 744 -9.41 39.64 -28.07
N GLY A 745 -8.17 39.92 -28.49
CA GLY A 745 -7.44 39.10 -29.46
C GLY A 745 -7.04 37.73 -28.91
N THR A 746 -6.43 36.92 -29.77
CA THR A 746 -5.75 35.67 -29.38
C THR A 746 -4.35 35.61 -29.99
N HIS A 747 -3.47 34.81 -29.41
CA HIS A 747 -2.20 34.51 -30.07
C HIS A 747 -2.46 33.83 -31.42
N ARG A 748 -1.61 34.07 -32.44
CA ARG A 748 -1.70 33.46 -33.80
C ARG A 748 -1.76 31.92 -33.86
N ASP A 749 -1.48 31.29 -32.72
CA ASP A 749 -1.43 29.84 -32.53
C ASP A 749 -2.60 29.32 -31.70
N ASN A 750 -3.49 30.22 -31.28
CA ASN A 750 -4.69 29.96 -30.51
C ASN A 750 -5.90 30.44 -31.32
N ASN A 751 -7.11 30.14 -30.85
CA ASN A 751 -8.36 30.61 -31.42
C ASN A 751 -9.43 30.70 -30.33
N TYR A 752 -10.64 31.14 -30.69
CA TYR A 752 -11.75 31.28 -29.75
C TYR A 752 -12.49 29.96 -29.45
N ALA A 753 -12.00 28.81 -29.93
CA ALA A 753 -12.59 27.47 -29.77
C ALA A 753 -11.51 26.44 -29.37
N SER A 754 -10.75 26.76 -28.32
CA SER A 754 -9.64 25.91 -27.85
C SER A 754 -10.01 24.92 -26.76
N ALA A 755 -11.00 25.25 -25.93
CA ALA A 755 -11.55 24.30 -24.97
C ALA A 755 -12.25 23.16 -25.71
N SER A 756 -12.06 21.93 -25.24
CA SER A 756 -12.80 20.78 -25.77
C SER A 756 -14.12 20.61 -25.03
N PRO A 757 -15.20 20.17 -25.68
CA PRO A 757 -16.45 19.92 -24.99
C PRO A 757 -16.34 18.69 -24.08
N THR A 758 -17.36 18.44 -23.26
CA THR A 758 -17.46 17.21 -22.46
C THR A 758 -18.90 16.66 -22.47
N THR A 759 -19.07 15.37 -22.22
CA THR A 759 -20.40 14.72 -22.20
C THR A 759 -20.51 13.59 -21.17
N ASP A 760 -21.71 13.42 -20.60
CA ASP A 760 -22.10 12.23 -19.82
C ASP A 760 -22.82 11.17 -20.68
N GLY A 761 -22.92 11.41 -22.00
CA GLY A 761 -23.65 10.55 -22.92
C GLY A 761 -25.16 10.84 -23.02
N LYS A 762 -25.63 11.90 -22.36
CA LYS A 762 -26.99 12.44 -22.49
C LYS A 762 -26.94 13.91 -22.88
N LEU A 763 -26.06 14.66 -22.23
CA LEU A 763 -25.88 16.09 -22.38
C LEU A 763 -24.47 16.40 -22.88
N LEU A 764 -24.37 17.43 -23.71
CA LEU A 764 -23.14 17.93 -24.30
C LEU A 764 -22.88 19.34 -23.78
N TYR A 765 -21.74 19.55 -23.13
CA TYR A 765 -21.35 20.82 -22.53
C TYR A 765 -20.24 21.46 -23.37
N CYS A 766 -20.51 22.65 -23.91
CA CYS A 766 -19.64 23.37 -24.84
C CYS A 766 -19.22 24.71 -24.24
N TRP A 767 -17.91 24.93 -24.11
CA TRP A 767 -17.34 26.12 -23.48
C TRP A 767 -16.50 26.93 -24.48
N PHE A 768 -16.80 28.22 -24.59
CA PHE A 768 -16.08 29.16 -25.46
C PHE A 768 -15.46 30.33 -24.68
N GLY A 769 -15.14 30.13 -23.40
CA GLY A 769 -14.58 31.19 -22.57
C GLY A 769 -15.58 32.33 -22.34
N SER A 770 -15.13 33.56 -22.52
CA SER A 770 -15.95 34.77 -22.42
C SER A 770 -17.15 34.79 -23.37
N ALA A 771 -17.15 33.96 -24.43
CA ALA A 771 -18.31 33.80 -25.31
C ALA A 771 -19.43 32.91 -24.73
N GLY A 772 -19.19 32.20 -23.63
CA GLY A 772 -20.22 31.52 -22.85
C GLY A 772 -20.12 29.99 -22.81
N MET A 773 -20.96 29.42 -21.94
CA MET A 773 -21.19 27.99 -21.76
C MET A 773 -22.56 27.63 -22.31
N PHE A 774 -22.63 26.52 -23.05
CA PHE A 774 -23.84 26.06 -23.69
C PHE A 774 -24.01 24.57 -23.45
N CYS A 775 -25.24 24.15 -23.14
CA CYS A 775 -25.59 22.75 -22.99
C CYS A 775 -26.60 22.33 -24.05
N TYR A 776 -26.35 21.19 -24.68
CA TYR A 776 -27.21 20.57 -25.67
C TYR A 776 -27.54 19.14 -25.27
N ASP A 777 -28.62 18.56 -25.80
CA ASP A 777 -28.68 17.10 -25.94
C ASP A 777 -27.77 16.62 -27.10
N LEU A 778 -27.64 15.30 -27.27
CA LEU A 778 -26.77 14.73 -28.31
C LEU A 778 -27.32 14.91 -29.73
N GLU A 779 -28.58 15.34 -29.85
CA GLU A 779 -29.29 15.64 -31.09
C GLU A 779 -29.21 17.14 -31.45
N GLY A 780 -28.53 17.95 -30.62
CA GLY A 780 -28.23 19.35 -30.90
C GLY A 780 -29.33 20.31 -30.49
N LYS A 781 -30.28 19.92 -29.63
CA LYS A 781 -31.24 20.85 -29.01
C LYS A 781 -30.57 21.56 -27.84
N LYS A 782 -30.52 22.88 -27.87
CA LYS A 782 -30.01 23.69 -26.75
C LYS A 782 -30.95 23.57 -25.56
N LEU A 783 -30.40 23.24 -24.39
CA LEU A 783 -31.15 23.07 -23.15
C LEU A 783 -30.99 24.27 -22.21
N TRP A 784 -29.76 24.76 -22.06
CA TRP A 784 -29.47 25.95 -21.28
C TRP A 784 -28.17 26.61 -21.76
N GLU A 785 -27.98 27.87 -21.40
CA GLU A 785 -26.75 28.63 -21.62
C GLU A 785 -26.39 29.50 -20.42
N ARG A 786 -25.12 29.83 -20.28
CA ARG A 786 -24.60 30.68 -19.21
C ARG A 786 -23.55 31.63 -19.76
N ASN A 787 -23.74 32.92 -19.51
CA ASN A 787 -22.68 33.92 -19.60
C ASN A 787 -22.01 34.04 -18.22
N LEU A 788 -20.70 33.76 -18.16
CA LEU A 788 -19.91 33.88 -16.92
C LEU A 788 -19.07 35.17 -16.89
N GLY A 789 -19.31 36.10 -17.81
CA GLY A 789 -18.60 37.37 -17.96
C GLY A 789 -17.28 37.24 -18.71
N GLU A 790 -16.71 38.39 -19.06
CA GLU A 790 -15.44 38.50 -19.78
C GLU A 790 -14.24 38.39 -18.83
N VAL A 791 -13.15 37.77 -19.29
CA VAL A 791 -11.86 37.77 -18.58
C VAL A 791 -10.76 38.33 -19.47
N LYS A 792 -9.75 38.95 -18.85
CA LYS A 792 -8.58 39.47 -19.57
C LYS A 792 -7.40 38.53 -19.44
N ILE A 793 -6.98 37.92 -20.54
CA ILE A 793 -5.81 37.03 -20.54
C ILE A 793 -4.54 37.88 -20.75
N GLY A 794 -3.50 37.63 -19.97
CA GLY A 794 -2.25 38.38 -20.12
C GLY A 794 -1.67 38.24 -21.53
N ALA A 795 -1.24 39.37 -22.10
CA ALA A 795 -0.84 39.50 -23.51
C ALA A 795 -1.92 39.05 -24.53
N SER A 796 -3.19 38.92 -24.11
CA SER A 796 -4.31 38.50 -24.97
C SER A 796 -4.01 37.18 -25.70
N LEU A 797 -3.41 36.22 -24.98
CA LEU A 797 -3.05 34.91 -25.55
C LEU A 797 -4.27 34.02 -25.86
N GLY A 798 -5.44 34.36 -25.32
CA GLY A 798 -6.71 33.65 -25.49
C GLY A 798 -7.02 32.64 -24.37
N GLU A 799 -8.28 32.28 -24.22
CA GLU A 799 -8.79 31.31 -23.24
C GLU A 799 -8.63 29.86 -23.74
N GLY A 800 -8.66 28.86 -22.85
CA GLY A 800 -8.47 27.46 -23.29
C GLY A 800 -8.67 26.32 -22.29
N CYS A 801 -9.02 26.56 -21.02
CA CYS A 801 -9.35 25.46 -20.10
C CYS A 801 -10.63 24.75 -20.55
N SER A 802 -10.61 23.42 -20.60
CA SER A 802 -11.80 22.63 -20.92
C SER A 802 -12.69 22.44 -19.67
N PRO A 803 -14.02 22.38 -19.81
CA PRO A 803 -14.91 22.01 -18.72
C PRO A 803 -14.70 20.55 -18.30
N VAL A 804 -14.76 20.29 -16.99
CA VAL A 804 -14.62 18.93 -16.44
C VAL A 804 -15.92 18.52 -15.78
N LEU A 805 -16.52 17.44 -16.29
CA LEU A 805 -17.76 16.89 -15.77
C LEU A 805 -17.43 15.77 -14.77
N HIS A 806 -18.04 15.84 -13.58
CA HIS A 806 -18.00 14.76 -12.61
C HIS A 806 -19.39 14.61 -11.99
N LYS A 807 -20.04 13.46 -12.24
CA LYS A 807 -21.43 13.22 -11.85
C LYS A 807 -22.33 14.34 -12.39
N ASP A 808 -23.03 15.06 -11.52
CA ASP A 808 -23.94 16.16 -11.85
C ASP A 808 -23.29 17.56 -11.76
N LYS A 809 -21.96 17.64 -11.66
CA LYS A 809 -21.21 18.87 -11.45
C LYS A 809 -20.24 19.17 -12.59
N LEU A 810 -20.22 20.42 -13.04
CA LEU A 810 -19.35 20.92 -14.10
C LEU A 810 -18.34 21.92 -13.53
N VAL A 811 -17.06 21.56 -13.54
CA VAL A 811 -15.96 22.39 -13.04
C VAL A 811 -15.43 23.28 -14.15
N ILE A 812 -15.33 24.58 -13.88
CA ILE A 812 -14.81 25.61 -14.77
C ILE A 812 -13.67 26.35 -14.09
N LEU A 813 -12.52 26.42 -14.76
CA LEU A 813 -11.33 27.14 -14.32
C LEU A 813 -11.06 28.34 -15.23
N ARG A 814 -10.87 29.53 -14.65
CA ARG A 814 -10.64 30.79 -15.38
C ARG A 814 -9.47 31.56 -14.76
N ASP A 815 -8.26 31.07 -14.99
CA ASP A 815 -7.02 31.72 -14.55
C ASP A 815 -6.61 32.79 -15.57
N ASN A 816 -6.53 34.05 -15.14
CA ASN A 816 -6.41 35.21 -16.02
C ASN A 816 -5.56 36.34 -15.39
N ARG A 817 -5.42 37.50 -16.05
CA ARG A 817 -4.63 38.64 -15.55
C ARG A 817 -5.35 39.41 -14.45
N GLY A 818 -6.68 39.36 -14.41
CA GLY A 818 -7.51 39.93 -13.36
C GLY A 818 -7.70 38.97 -12.19
N GLN A 819 -8.92 38.91 -11.65
CA GLN A 819 -9.25 37.95 -10.59
C GLN A 819 -9.49 36.57 -11.19
N SER A 820 -8.55 35.65 -10.97
CA SER A 820 -8.70 34.24 -11.33
C SER A 820 -9.76 33.55 -10.49
N THR A 821 -10.52 32.63 -11.08
CA THR A 821 -11.61 31.90 -10.40
C THR A 821 -11.65 30.43 -10.75
N ILE A 822 -12.14 29.63 -9.81
CA ILE A 822 -12.64 28.27 -10.05
C ILE A 822 -14.09 28.19 -9.59
N GLN A 823 -14.94 27.62 -10.43
CA GLN A 823 -16.38 27.62 -10.25
C GLN A 823 -16.94 26.25 -10.58
N VAL A 824 -17.94 25.81 -9.82
CA VAL A 824 -18.69 24.59 -10.09
C VAL A 824 -20.13 24.95 -10.40
N LEU A 825 -20.62 24.44 -11.53
CA LEU A 825 -21.99 24.58 -11.98
C LEU A 825 -22.73 23.24 -11.82
N ASN A 826 -24.02 23.30 -11.57
CA ASN A 826 -24.90 22.14 -11.71
C ASN A 826 -25.04 21.83 -13.20
N ALA A 827 -24.71 20.61 -13.61
CA ALA A 827 -24.67 20.23 -15.01
C ALA A 827 -26.08 20.22 -15.64
N LYS A 828 -27.14 19.95 -14.87
CA LYS A 828 -28.51 19.86 -15.39
C LYS A 828 -29.07 21.21 -15.83
N ASN A 829 -28.82 22.28 -15.06
CA ASN A 829 -29.45 23.59 -15.29
C ASN A 829 -28.44 24.74 -15.46
N GLY A 830 -27.14 24.45 -15.31
CA GLY A 830 -26.06 25.41 -15.43
C GLY A 830 -25.89 26.32 -14.22
N GLU A 831 -26.70 26.23 -13.15
CA GLU A 831 -26.65 27.12 -11.98
C GLU A 831 -25.33 27.01 -11.22
N THR A 832 -24.86 28.11 -10.63
CA THR A 832 -23.64 28.09 -9.83
C THR A 832 -23.89 27.39 -8.50
N ILE A 833 -23.14 26.32 -8.22
CA ILE A 833 -23.13 25.67 -6.90
C ILE A 833 -22.21 26.46 -5.97
N TRP A 834 -20.98 26.70 -6.39
CA TRP A 834 -20.04 27.57 -5.68
C TRP A 834 -19.01 28.18 -6.63
N MET A 835 -18.37 29.26 -6.18
CA MET A 835 -17.27 29.94 -6.86
C MET A 835 -16.22 30.36 -5.83
N LYS A 836 -14.93 30.21 -6.17
CA LYS A 836 -13.81 30.65 -5.35
C LYS A 836 -12.82 31.48 -6.16
N ASN A 837 -12.32 32.54 -5.53
CA ASN A 837 -11.20 33.32 -6.05
C ASN A 837 -9.90 32.52 -5.90
N ARG A 838 -9.01 32.67 -6.87
CA ARG A 838 -7.69 32.04 -6.90
C ARG A 838 -6.62 33.12 -6.90
N ASN A 839 -5.61 32.96 -6.03
CA ASN A 839 -4.45 33.84 -6.01
C ASN A 839 -3.42 33.38 -7.04
N THR A 840 -3.71 33.62 -8.31
CA THR A 840 -2.85 33.23 -9.43
C THR A 840 -3.15 34.10 -10.65
N ARG A 841 -2.16 34.20 -11.56
CA ARG A 841 -2.31 34.86 -12.86
C ARG A 841 -2.72 33.86 -13.93
N ASN A 842 -2.39 34.13 -15.20
CA ASN A 842 -2.76 33.30 -16.34
C ASN A 842 -2.44 31.82 -16.13
N GLY A 843 -3.38 30.95 -16.48
CA GLY A 843 -3.23 29.51 -16.44
C GLY A 843 -4.22 28.84 -17.40
N TRP A 844 -3.83 27.68 -17.93
CA TRP A 844 -4.63 26.91 -18.90
C TRP A 844 -4.76 25.43 -18.51
N ALA A 845 -4.44 25.10 -17.26
CA ALA A 845 -4.42 23.73 -16.76
C ALA A 845 -5.83 23.24 -16.39
N THR A 846 -6.51 22.62 -17.36
CA THR A 846 -7.75 21.87 -17.15
C THR A 846 -7.62 20.96 -15.92
N PRO A 847 -8.51 21.07 -14.91
CA PRO A 847 -8.39 20.31 -13.67
C PRO A 847 -8.50 18.78 -13.85
N ALA A 848 -7.86 18.04 -12.97
CA ALA A 848 -8.16 16.63 -12.74
C ALA A 848 -9.17 16.51 -11.61
N VAL A 849 -10.21 15.68 -11.77
CA VAL A 849 -11.20 15.40 -10.73
C VAL A 849 -11.13 13.93 -10.34
N VAL A 850 -10.87 13.65 -9.07
CA VAL A 850 -10.59 12.30 -8.56
C VAL A 850 -11.28 12.08 -7.21
N GLU A 851 -11.83 10.89 -6.99
CA GLU A 851 -12.34 10.50 -5.69
C GLU A 851 -11.21 9.81 -4.89
N HIS A 852 -10.94 10.29 -3.68
CA HIS A 852 -9.89 9.77 -2.81
C HIS A 852 -10.34 9.83 -1.35
N GLU A 853 -10.30 8.69 -0.66
CA GLU A 853 -10.71 8.56 0.76
C GLU A 853 -12.10 9.18 1.05
N GLY A 854 -13.06 8.96 0.14
CA GLY A 854 -14.43 9.47 0.25
C GLY A 854 -14.61 10.97 -0.04
N THR A 855 -13.54 11.67 -0.43
CA THR A 855 -13.59 13.09 -0.84
C THR A 855 -13.32 13.21 -2.33
N THR A 856 -14.15 13.96 -3.06
CA THR A 856 -13.88 14.25 -4.48
C THR A 856 -13.03 15.51 -4.58
N GLN A 857 -11.81 15.36 -5.06
CA GLN A 857 -10.82 16.43 -5.18
C GLN A 857 -10.78 16.98 -6.60
N VAL A 858 -10.72 18.31 -6.72
CA VAL A 858 -10.48 19.05 -7.96
C VAL A 858 -9.05 19.60 -7.89
N ILE A 859 -8.14 18.96 -8.62
CA ILE A 859 -6.70 19.26 -8.59
C ILE A 859 -6.33 20.04 -9.84
N THR A 860 -5.73 21.21 -9.67
CA THR A 860 -5.22 22.02 -10.78
C THR A 860 -3.94 22.76 -10.36
N THR A 861 -3.19 23.25 -11.34
CA THR A 861 -1.99 24.07 -11.10
C THR A 861 -2.35 25.55 -11.04
N ALA A 862 -1.48 26.34 -10.44
CA ALA A 862 -1.56 27.79 -10.34
C ALA A 862 -0.20 28.39 -10.69
N SER A 863 -0.20 29.35 -11.62
CA SER A 863 0.95 30.20 -11.94
C SER A 863 1.36 31.07 -10.76
N ARG A 864 2.53 31.72 -10.87
CA ARG A 864 3.02 32.64 -9.85
C ARG A 864 2.04 33.81 -9.67
N PRO A 865 1.73 34.21 -8.42
CA PRO A 865 0.81 35.32 -8.17
C PRO A 865 1.34 36.66 -8.71
N ASP A 866 2.67 36.84 -8.72
CA ASP A 866 3.35 38.02 -9.25
C ASP A 866 4.26 37.65 -10.43
N ALA A 867 4.28 38.51 -11.45
CA ALA A 867 5.05 38.29 -12.68
C ALA A 867 6.54 38.57 -12.46
N GLY A 868 7.40 37.63 -12.81
CA GLY A 868 8.85 37.79 -12.68
C GLY A 868 9.41 37.65 -11.26
N ASN A 869 8.58 37.70 -10.22
CA ASN A 869 8.98 37.41 -8.85
C ASN A 869 9.22 35.90 -8.66
N ARG A 870 10.49 35.49 -8.74
CA ARG A 870 10.89 34.08 -8.56
C ARG A 870 10.78 33.58 -7.12
N ASN A 871 10.60 34.48 -6.14
CA ASN A 871 10.52 34.13 -4.72
C ASN A 871 9.12 33.65 -4.32
N SER A 872 8.12 33.79 -5.18
CA SER A 872 6.77 33.24 -4.98
C SER A 872 6.48 32.19 -6.05
N PRO A 873 6.78 30.90 -5.80
CA PRO A 873 6.62 29.85 -6.79
C PRO A 873 5.15 29.63 -7.16
N GLY A 874 4.92 29.05 -8.35
CA GLY A 874 3.62 28.49 -8.70
C GLY A 874 3.29 27.30 -7.81
N LYS A 875 2.02 26.93 -7.76
CA LYS A 875 1.50 25.90 -6.86
C LYS A 875 0.68 24.84 -7.59
N VAL A 876 0.55 23.66 -7.00
CA VAL A 876 -0.57 22.74 -7.22
C VAL A 876 -1.59 22.99 -6.13
N ILE A 877 -2.88 23.03 -6.46
CA ILE A 877 -3.95 23.27 -5.48
C ILE A 877 -5.04 22.23 -5.69
N SER A 878 -5.47 21.61 -4.60
CA SER A 878 -6.62 20.71 -4.54
C SER A 878 -7.78 21.35 -3.81
N TYR A 879 -8.96 21.30 -4.41
CA TYR A 879 -10.21 21.77 -3.83
C TYR A 879 -11.17 20.61 -3.60
N ASP A 880 -11.99 20.70 -2.57
CA ASP A 880 -13.15 19.85 -2.41
C ASP A 880 -14.22 20.22 -3.45
N LEU A 881 -14.66 19.25 -4.25
CA LEU A 881 -15.66 19.44 -5.30
C LEU A 881 -17.01 19.95 -4.76
N GLU A 882 -17.38 19.62 -3.52
CA GLU A 882 -18.69 19.93 -2.96
C GLU A 882 -18.81 21.37 -2.47
N ASN A 883 -17.71 21.95 -1.96
CA ASN A 883 -17.75 23.26 -1.29
C ASN A 883 -16.65 24.25 -1.72
N GLY A 884 -15.67 23.79 -2.52
CA GLY A 884 -14.56 24.60 -3.01
C GLY A 884 -13.52 24.95 -1.95
N ASN A 885 -13.51 24.31 -0.78
CA ASN A 885 -12.47 24.51 0.22
C ASN A 885 -11.16 23.90 -0.29
N VAL A 886 -10.05 24.60 -0.05
CA VAL A 886 -8.72 24.06 -0.34
C VAL A 886 -8.46 22.90 0.62
N ILE A 887 -8.22 21.72 0.07
CA ILE A 887 -7.84 20.53 0.83
C ILE A 887 -6.34 20.61 1.11
N TRP A 888 -5.57 20.86 0.06
CA TRP A 888 -4.13 20.97 0.13
C TRP A 888 -3.58 21.84 -1.01
N GLU A 889 -2.38 22.37 -0.81
CA GLU A 889 -1.61 23.07 -1.83
C GLU A 889 -0.14 22.63 -1.79
N CYS A 890 0.59 22.72 -2.89
CA CYS A 890 2.01 22.35 -2.97
C CYS A 890 2.75 23.37 -3.82
N SER A 891 3.69 24.09 -3.23
CA SER A 891 4.56 25.03 -3.92
C SER A 891 5.67 24.31 -4.68
N GLY A 892 6.13 24.89 -5.79
CA GLY A 892 7.29 24.40 -6.52
C GLY A 892 7.19 24.47 -8.03
N LEU A 893 6.04 24.90 -8.57
CA LEU A 893 5.88 25.10 -10.00
C LEU A 893 6.48 26.45 -10.45
N THR A 894 6.67 26.57 -11.76
CA THR A 894 7.06 27.81 -12.43
C THR A 894 5.82 28.61 -12.85
N ASP A 895 5.96 29.50 -13.83
CA ASP A 895 4.90 30.40 -14.28
C ASP A 895 4.18 29.86 -15.54
N ASN A 896 3.12 30.54 -16.00
CA ASN A 896 2.25 30.10 -17.12
C ASN A 896 1.93 28.60 -17.07
N ALA A 897 1.24 28.18 -16.02
CA ALA A 897 0.87 26.79 -15.82
C ALA A 897 -0.19 26.35 -16.85
N ILE A 898 0.25 25.57 -17.84
CA ILE A 898 -0.56 25.03 -18.95
C ILE A 898 -0.69 23.51 -18.86
N PRO A 899 0.38 22.73 -18.60
CA PRO A 899 0.26 21.28 -18.54
C PRO A 899 -0.67 20.87 -17.40
N CYS A 900 -1.62 20.00 -17.72
CA CYS A 900 -2.68 19.61 -16.80
C CYS A 900 -2.20 18.52 -15.85
N PRO A 901 -2.68 18.50 -14.60
CA PRO A 901 -2.37 17.42 -13.66
C PRO A 901 -2.82 16.06 -14.19
N ILE A 902 -2.04 15.03 -13.87
CA ILE A 902 -2.45 13.64 -14.01
C ILE A 902 -2.50 13.02 -12.62
N VAL A 903 -3.53 12.23 -12.33
CA VAL A 903 -3.66 11.55 -11.04
C VAL A 903 -3.80 10.04 -11.27
N GLU A 904 -2.97 9.27 -10.58
CA GLU A 904 -3.03 7.80 -10.57
C GLU A 904 -2.46 7.31 -9.24
N ASP A 905 -2.98 6.20 -8.71
CA ASP A 905 -2.50 5.57 -7.47
C ASP A 905 -2.32 6.53 -6.27
N GLY A 906 -3.19 7.55 -6.13
CA GLY A 906 -3.14 8.52 -5.03
C GLY A 906 -2.05 9.59 -5.17
N ILE A 907 -1.45 9.74 -6.35
CA ILE A 907 -0.38 10.70 -6.62
C ILE A 907 -0.81 11.65 -7.75
N ALA A 908 -0.66 12.95 -7.53
CA ALA A 908 -0.81 13.99 -8.53
C ALA A 908 0.54 14.34 -9.16
N TYR A 909 0.64 14.20 -10.47
CA TYR A 909 1.79 14.57 -11.29
C TYR A 909 1.52 15.90 -11.97
N CYS A 910 2.28 16.93 -11.60
CA CYS A 910 2.07 18.30 -12.08
C CYS A 910 3.37 18.86 -12.64
N MET A 911 3.29 19.60 -13.76
CA MET A 911 4.46 20.10 -14.46
C MET A 911 4.25 21.51 -15.00
N THR A 912 5.34 22.29 -15.09
CA THR A 912 5.38 23.56 -15.81
C THR A 912 6.74 23.73 -16.49
N GLY A 913 6.78 24.46 -17.61
CA GLY A 913 7.97 24.61 -18.46
C GLY A 913 8.23 26.01 -19.00
N TYR A 914 7.51 27.02 -18.50
CA TYR A 914 7.74 28.42 -18.84
C TYR A 914 8.69 29.08 -17.83
N GLN A 915 9.73 29.75 -18.34
CA GLN A 915 10.76 30.43 -17.55
C GLN A 915 11.37 29.57 -16.43
N GLY A 916 11.58 28.28 -16.74
CA GLY A 916 12.12 27.27 -15.84
C GLY A 916 11.50 25.91 -16.15
N PHE A 917 11.92 24.90 -15.39
CA PHE A 917 11.37 23.56 -15.48
C PHE A 917 10.97 23.09 -14.09
N SER A 918 9.77 22.54 -13.95
CA SER A 918 9.33 21.92 -12.71
C SER A 918 8.39 20.76 -13.00
N SER A 919 8.63 19.64 -12.32
CA SER A 919 7.79 18.47 -12.28
C SER A 919 7.73 17.99 -10.85
N LEU A 920 6.52 17.81 -10.34
CA LEU A 920 6.25 17.41 -8.96
C LEU A 920 5.36 16.17 -8.97
N ALA A 921 5.70 15.20 -8.11
CA ALA A 921 4.79 14.15 -7.69
C ALA A 921 4.34 14.43 -6.26
N VAL A 922 3.05 14.69 -6.08
CA VAL A 922 2.47 15.14 -4.82
C VAL A 922 1.43 14.10 -4.35
N PRO A 923 1.52 13.58 -3.12
CA PRO A 923 0.51 12.66 -2.60
C PRO A 923 -0.80 13.42 -2.37
N ILE A 924 -1.92 12.90 -2.86
CA ILE A 924 -3.23 13.57 -2.77
C ILE A 924 -3.94 13.31 -1.44
N SER A 925 -3.39 12.45 -0.59
CA SER A 925 -3.87 12.16 0.77
C SER A 925 -3.49 13.25 1.79
N GLY A 926 -2.64 14.20 1.40
CA GLY A 926 -2.21 15.31 2.23
C GLY A 926 -3.33 16.32 2.56
N LYS A 927 -3.10 17.13 3.60
CA LYS A 927 -3.95 18.29 3.98
C LYS A 927 -3.09 19.50 4.30
N GLY A 928 -3.52 20.69 3.88
CA GLY A 928 -2.74 21.92 4.02
C GLY A 928 -1.55 21.98 3.06
N ASP A 929 -0.50 22.70 3.41
CA ASP A 929 0.71 22.82 2.57
C ASP A 929 1.48 21.48 2.49
N GLN A 930 1.68 20.98 1.27
CA GLN A 930 2.37 19.74 0.90
C GLN A 930 3.75 19.99 0.27
N SER A 931 4.25 21.22 0.27
CA SER A 931 5.54 21.57 -0.34
C SER A 931 6.71 20.73 0.20
N GLU A 932 6.62 20.27 1.44
CA GLU A 932 7.63 19.41 2.09
C GLU A 932 7.35 17.89 1.94
N ASN A 933 6.23 17.52 1.32
CA ASN A 933 5.77 16.13 1.15
C ASN A 933 5.80 15.69 -0.32
N ILE A 934 6.51 16.41 -1.18
CA ILE A 934 6.74 16.03 -2.57
C ILE A 934 7.47 14.68 -2.59
N LEU A 935 6.89 13.67 -3.26
CA LEU A 935 7.48 12.32 -3.36
C LEU A 935 8.78 12.34 -4.16
N TRP A 936 8.77 13.08 -5.27
CA TRP A 936 9.96 13.38 -6.05
C TRP A 936 9.73 14.67 -6.85
N ARG A 937 10.84 15.37 -7.13
CA ARG A 937 10.87 16.62 -7.90
C ARG A 937 11.90 16.52 -9.01
N ARG A 938 11.58 17.10 -10.17
CA ARG A 938 12.54 17.30 -11.27
C ARG A 938 12.47 18.72 -11.81
N GLU A 939 13.62 19.26 -12.19
CA GLU A 939 13.75 20.62 -12.70
C GLU A 939 14.42 20.67 -14.08
N LEU A 940 14.14 19.65 -14.89
CA LEU A 940 14.76 19.49 -16.19
C LEU A 940 13.77 18.96 -17.22
N GLY A 941 13.72 19.62 -18.38
CA GLY A 941 13.10 19.06 -19.58
C GLY A 941 11.58 18.87 -19.52
N THR A 942 10.86 19.73 -18.79
CA THR A 942 9.40 19.65 -18.59
C THR A 942 8.62 20.42 -19.66
N PRO A 943 7.32 20.10 -19.89
CA PRO A 943 6.55 20.67 -20.99
C PRO A 943 6.12 22.11 -20.71
N TYR A 944 5.98 22.90 -21.77
CA TYR A 944 5.32 24.21 -21.69
C TYR A 944 3.84 24.07 -22.03
N VAL A 945 3.47 23.70 -23.27
CA VAL A 945 2.05 23.54 -23.67
C VAL A 945 1.54 22.11 -23.57
N PRO A 946 2.24 21.07 -24.10
CA PRO A 946 1.68 19.72 -24.14
C PRO A 946 1.55 19.11 -22.74
N SER A 947 0.36 18.66 -22.38
CA SER A 947 0.18 17.92 -21.12
C SER A 947 0.86 16.55 -21.20
N PRO A 948 1.48 16.06 -20.09
CA PRO A 948 2.19 14.78 -20.04
C PRO A 948 1.25 13.60 -20.31
N ILE A 949 1.75 12.37 -20.33
CA ILE A 949 0.92 11.15 -20.36
C ILE A 949 1.46 10.14 -19.36
N LEU A 950 0.56 9.50 -18.60
CA LEU A 950 0.89 8.41 -17.69
C LEU A 950 0.30 7.13 -18.24
N TYR A 951 1.14 6.19 -18.62
CA TYR A 951 0.73 4.94 -19.24
C TYR A 951 1.45 3.76 -18.58
N ASP A 952 0.72 2.99 -17.78
CA ASP A 952 1.20 1.83 -17.03
C ASP A 952 2.41 2.15 -16.14
N GLY A 953 2.29 3.19 -15.29
CA GLY A 953 3.37 3.63 -14.39
C GLY A 953 4.52 4.37 -15.07
N LEU A 954 4.48 4.57 -16.38
CA LEU A 954 5.48 5.34 -17.13
C LEU A 954 4.94 6.74 -17.45
N LEU A 955 5.61 7.77 -16.92
CA LEU A 955 5.25 9.16 -17.14
C LEU A 955 6.12 9.76 -18.26
N TYR A 956 5.50 10.01 -19.41
CA TYR A 956 6.13 10.61 -20.58
C TYR A 956 5.76 12.07 -20.74
N PHE A 957 6.73 12.91 -21.11
CA PHE A 957 6.50 14.33 -21.31
C PHE A 957 7.54 14.96 -22.23
N THR A 958 7.12 15.99 -22.97
CA THR A 958 8.02 16.76 -23.83
C THR A 958 8.70 17.89 -23.08
N GLN A 959 9.82 18.39 -23.61
CA GLN A 959 10.44 19.61 -23.11
C GLN A 959 9.89 20.85 -23.84
N SER A 960 9.39 21.83 -23.08
CA SER A 960 8.78 23.05 -23.62
C SER A 960 7.74 22.71 -24.70
N ASN A 961 7.83 23.30 -25.89
CA ASN A 961 7.05 22.90 -27.08
C ASN A 961 7.94 22.17 -28.10
N GLN A 962 9.07 21.60 -27.67
CA GLN A 962 10.05 20.96 -28.55
C GLN A 962 9.74 19.47 -28.71
N ALA A 963 10.18 18.89 -29.83
CA ALA A 963 10.09 17.46 -30.11
C ALA A 963 11.19 16.68 -29.36
N ILE A 964 11.27 16.87 -28.04
CA ILE A 964 12.25 16.26 -27.14
C ILE A 964 11.45 15.57 -26.04
N LEU A 965 11.52 14.25 -25.95
CA LEU A 965 10.72 13.41 -25.07
C LEU A 965 11.56 12.87 -23.90
N SER A 966 10.99 12.91 -22.71
CA SER A 966 11.51 12.22 -21.52
C SER A 966 10.50 11.20 -21.01
N CYS A 967 10.98 10.19 -20.31
CA CYS A 967 10.20 9.19 -19.58
C CYS A 967 10.80 8.98 -18.19
N VAL A 968 9.95 8.96 -17.18
CA VAL A 968 10.30 8.51 -15.83
C VAL A 968 9.39 7.38 -15.38
N ASP A 969 9.90 6.59 -14.44
CA ASP A 969 9.04 5.82 -13.56
C ASP A 969 8.21 6.78 -12.70
N ALA A 970 6.89 6.68 -12.77
CA ALA A 970 6.00 7.66 -12.14
C ALA A 970 6.06 7.60 -10.62
N LYS A 971 6.31 6.44 -10.00
CA LYS A 971 6.32 6.30 -8.54
C LYS A 971 7.61 6.85 -7.93
N THR A 972 8.75 6.53 -8.55
CA THR A 972 10.08 6.83 -8.01
C THR A 972 10.70 8.10 -8.60
N GLY A 973 10.20 8.58 -9.74
CA GLY A 973 10.82 9.67 -10.49
C GLY A 973 12.11 9.26 -11.22
N LYS A 974 12.48 7.97 -11.18
CA LYS A 974 13.68 7.44 -11.83
C LYS A 974 13.61 7.67 -13.33
N VAL A 975 14.66 8.25 -13.88
CA VAL A 975 14.79 8.53 -15.31
C VAL A 975 14.99 7.23 -16.09
N LEU A 976 14.14 7.00 -17.08
CA LEU A 976 14.21 5.84 -17.98
C LEU A 976 14.67 6.24 -19.39
N MET A 977 14.24 7.44 -19.82
CA MET A 977 14.66 8.09 -21.05
C MET A 977 14.73 9.59 -20.80
N GLU A 978 15.86 10.21 -21.07
CA GLU A 978 16.04 11.65 -20.83
C GLU A 978 16.20 12.40 -22.14
N ARG A 979 15.38 13.45 -22.33
CA ARG A 979 15.57 14.47 -23.36
C ARG A 979 15.93 13.91 -24.74
N THR A 980 15.23 12.86 -25.15
CA THR A 980 15.50 12.19 -26.42
C THR A 980 14.77 12.92 -27.55
N ARG A 981 15.52 13.36 -28.57
CA ARG A 981 14.95 14.04 -29.74
C ARG A 981 14.09 13.07 -30.53
N LEU A 982 12.85 13.45 -30.83
CA LEU A 982 12.00 12.75 -31.78
C LEU A 982 12.41 13.20 -33.19
N PRO A 983 12.98 12.30 -34.01
CA PRO A 983 13.40 12.64 -35.36
C PRO A 983 12.17 13.01 -36.20
N ALA A 984 12.39 13.83 -37.23
CA ALA A 984 11.36 14.33 -38.15
C ALA A 984 10.26 15.25 -37.56
N LEU A 985 10.11 15.34 -36.22
CA LEU A 985 9.15 16.25 -35.58
C LEU A 985 9.80 17.60 -35.21
N SER A 986 8.95 18.63 -35.21
CA SER A 986 9.25 19.98 -34.73
C SER A 986 7.97 20.62 -34.22
N ASN A 987 8.05 21.40 -33.14
CA ASN A 987 6.94 22.08 -32.48
C ASN A 987 5.79 21.12 -32.08
N VAL A 988 5.73 20.76 -30.81
CA VAL A 988 4.66 19.91 -30.24
C VAL A 988 3.79 20.79 -29.36
N TYR A 989 2.51 20.91 -29.72
CA TYR A 989 1.47 21.64 -28.97
C TYR A 989 0.37 20.70 -28.53
N ALA A 990 -0.05 19.81 -29.44
CA ALA A 990 -0.92 18.68 -29.15
C ALA A 990 -0.37 17.86 -27.97
N SER A 991 -1.24 17.53 -27.03
CA SER A 991 -0.85 16.67 -25.92
C SER A 991 -0.68 15.21 -26.39
N LEU A 992 0.18 14.47 -25.68
CA LEU A 992 0.49 13.08 -26.02
C LEU A 992 -0.70 12.17 -25.73
N VAL A 993 -0.87 11.15 -26.58
CA VAL A 993 -1.91 10.13 -26.43
C VAL A 993 -1.31 8.73 -26.48
N GLY A 994 -1.84 7.82 -25.66
CA GLY A 994 -1.38 6.45 -25.54
C GLY A 994 -2.51 5.47 -25.86
N ALA A 995 -2.22 4.49 -26.73
CA ALA A 995 -3.15 3.41 -27.07
C ALA A 995 -2.39 2.23 -27.68
N GLY A 996 -2.89 1.01 -27.49
CA GLY A 996 -2.36 -0.19 -28.13
C GLY A 996 -0.85 -0.40 -27.93
N ASN A 997 -0.32 -0.14 -26.72
CA ASN A 997 1.12 -0.18 -26.39
C ASN A 997 2.01 0.86 -27.11
N HIS A 998 1.41 1.89 -27.70
CA HIS A 998 2.13 2.96 -28.39
C HIS A 998 1.79 4.34 -27.81
N LEU A 999 2.73 5.27 -27.97
CA LEU A 999 2.56 6.69 -27.77
C LEU A 999 2.46 7.37 -29.14
N TYR A 1000 1.50 8.27 -29.28
CA TYR A 1000 1.24 9.07 -30.47
C TYR A 1000 1.61 10.52 -30.16
N VAL A 1001 2.71 10.99 -30.73
CA VAL A 1001 3.19 12.38 -30.56
C VAL A 1001 2.98 13.12 -31.86
N VAL A 1002 2.07 14.11 -31.86
CA VAL A 1002 1.73 14.89 -33.05
C VAL A 1002 2.54 16.19 -33.06
N GLY A 1003 3.41 16.32 -34.07
CA GLY A 1003 4.07 17.56 -34.40
C GLY A 1003 3.17 18.48 -35.21
N ARG A 1004 3.39 19.78 -35.07
CA ARG A 1004 2.50 20.82 -35.60
C ARG A 1004 2.36 20.80 -37.12
N TYR A 1005 3.41 20.41 -37.84
CA TYR A 1005 3.45 20.44 -39.30
C TYR A 1005 3.16 19.08 -39.93
N GLY A 1006 2.08 18.45 -39.48
CA GLY A 1006 1.52 17.27 -40.15
C GLY A 1006 2.17 15.94 -39.83
N LYS A 1007 3.27 15.93 -39.07
CA LYS A 1007 4.02 14.71 -38.75
C LYS A 1007 3.63 14.13 -37.40
N THR A 1008 3.49 12.81 -37.32
CA THR A 1008 3.22 12.10 -36.07
C THR A 1008 4.26 11.00 -35.87
N ALA A 1009 4.89 11.00 -34.69
CA ALA A 1009 5.76 9.90 -34.27
C ALA A 1009 4.94 8.89 -33.46
N VAL A 1010 5.08 7.61 -33.80
CA VAL A 1010 4.52 6.49 -33.05
C VAL A 1010 5.68 5.77 -32.36
N ILE A 1011 5.63 5.66 -31.03
CA ILE A 1011 6.74 5.18 -30.20
C ILE A 1011 6.23 4.03 -29.34
N LYS A 1012 7.00 2.96 -29.14
CA LYS A 1012 6.58 1.90 -28.21
C LYS A 1012 6.64 2.37 -26.76
N ARG A 1013 5.68 1.92 -25.96
CA ARG A 1013 5.62 2.12 -24.51
C ARG A 1013 6.54 1.13 -23.78
N THR A 1014 7.85 1.38 -23.78
CA THR A 1014 8.84 0.49 -23.13
C THR A 1014 9.73 1.19 -22.10
N GLY A 1015 9.48 2.48 -21.85
CA GLY A 1015 10.37 3.36 -21.08
C GLY A 1015 11.67 3.74 -21.79
N LYS A 1016 11.95 3.16 -22.97
CA LYS A 1016 13.10 3.47 -23.84
C LYS A 1016 12.63 4.06 -25.16
N PHE A 1017 13.53 4.73 -25.88
CA PHE A 1017 13.24 5.21 -27.21
C PHE A 1017 13.19 4.05 -28.22
N ASP A 1018 12.00 3.79 -28.76
CA ASP A 1018 11.76 2.80 -29.81
C ASP A 1018 10.70 3.36 -30.78
N LEU A 1019 11.17 3.98 -31.87
CA LEU A 1019 10.33 4.58 -32.90
C LEU A 1019 9.75 3.50 -33.80
N VAL A 1020 8.43 3.40 -33.85
CA VAL A 1020 7.69 2.45 -34.72
C VAL A 1020 7.44 3.04 -36.09
N ALA A 1021 6.96 4.29 -36.14
CA ALA A 1021 6.60 4.93 -37.39
C ALA A 1021 6.70 6.46 -37.30
N THR A 1022 6.89 7.09 -38.46
CA THR A 1022 6.65 8.51 -38.66
C THR A 1022 5.64 8.67 -39.78
N ASN A 1023 4.48 9.21 -39.44
CA ASN A 1023 3.36 9.40 -40.35
C ASN A 1023 3.26 10.87 -40.76
N THR A 1024 2.72 11.16 -41.95
CA THR A 1024 2.58 12.52 -42.46
C THR A 1024 1.19 12.73 -43.06
N LEU A 1025 0.54 13.81 -42.63
CA LEU A 1025 -0.68 14.37 -43.21
C LEU A 1025 -0.42 15.81 -43.64
N ALA A 1026 -1.04 16.24 -44.73
CA ALA A 1026 -0.96 17.58 -45.25
C ALA A 1026 -1.92 18.50 -44.48
N ASP A 1027 -1.69 18.70 -43.20
CA ASP A 1027 -2.41 19.66 -42.36
C ASP A 1027 -1.53 20.18 -41.22
N ARG A 1028 -2.02 21.21 -40.53
CA ARG A 1028 -1.43 21.72 -39.29
C ARG A 1028 -2.24 21.21 -38.10
N PHE A 1029 -1.58 20.75 -37.04
CA PHE A 1029 -2.23 20.15 -35.88
C PHE A 1029 -1.85 20.86 -34.59
N ASP A 1030 -2.87 21.36 -33.88
CA ASP A 1030 -2.75 21.94 -32.54
C ASP A 1030 -3.63 21.22 -31.51
N ALA A 1031 -4.71 20.59 -31.97
CA ALA A 1031 -5.56 19.73 -31.16
C ALA A 1031 -4.86 18.40 -30.83
N SER A 1032 -5.13 17.87 -29.64
CA SER A 1032 -4.65 16.54 -29.27
C SER A 1032 -5.40 15.45 -30.07
N PRO A 1033 -4.80 14.26 -30.28
CA PRO A 1033 -5.52 13.12 -30.82
C PRO A 1033 -6.67 12.68 -29.90
N ALA A 1034 -7.68 12.04 -30.48
CA ALA A 1034 -8.66 11.25 -29.74
C ALA A 1034 -8.71 9.83 -30.31
N VAL A 1035 -8.85 8.82 -29.47
CA VAL A 1035 -8.70 7.42 -29.88
C VAL A 1035 -9.82 6.57 -29.33
N VAL A 1036 -10.50 5.81 -30.19
CA VAL A 1036 -11.62 4.94 -29.83
C VAL A 1036 -11.59 3.68 -30.69
N GLY A 1037 -11.59 2.50 -30.08
CA GLY A 1037 -11.43 1.24 -30.79
C GLY A 1037 -10.16 1.19 -31.64
N ASP A 1038 -10.28 0.90 -32.92
CA ASP A 1038 -9.22 0.90 -33.93
C ASP A 1038 -9.05 2.24 -34.67
N GLN A 1039 -9.78 3.28 -34.23
CA GLN A 1039 -9.78 4.58 -34.87
C GLN A 1039 -9.01 5.62 -34.07
N LEU A 1040 -8.22 6.42 -34.78
CA LEU A 1040 -7.55 7.61 -34.27
C LEU A 1040 -8.05 8.84 -35.03
N PHE A 1041 -8.50 9.85 -34.28
CA PHE A 1041 -9.04 11.09 -34.80
C PHE A 1041 -8.04 12.23 -34.61
N LEU A 1042 -7.74 12.94 -35.69
CA LEU A 1042 -6.88 14.14 -35.67
C LEU A 1042 -7.65 15.33 -36.21
N ARG A 1043 -7.84 16.37 -35.38
CA ARG A 1043 -8.34 17.67 -35.83
C ARG A 1043 -7.16 18.52 -36.31
N GLY A 1044 -7.01 18.61 -37.62
CA GLY A 1044 -6.12 19.58 -38.27
C GLY A 1044 -6.74 20.97 -38.29
N HIS A 1045 -6.13 21.93 -38.97
CA HIS A 1045 -6.72 23.27 -39.17
C HIS A 1045 -7.82 23.21 -40.22
N ARG A 1046 -7.66 22.39 -41.25
CA ARG A 1046 -8.61 22.30 -42.37
C ARG A 1046 -9.56 21.12 -42.27
N PHE A 1047 -9.07 20.00 -41.75
CA PHE A 1047 -9.83 18.75 -41.77
C PHE A 1047 -9.89 18.07 -40.39
N LEU A 1048 -10.90 17.21 -40.21
CA LEU A 1048 -10.90 16.13 -39.24
C LEU A 1048 -10.59 14.83 -39.97
N TYR A 1049 -9.59 14.10 -39.50
CA TYR A 1049 -9.18 12.81 -40.05
C TYR A 1049 -9.68 11.69 -39.15
N CYS A 1050 -10.19 10.61 -39.75
CA CYS A 1050 -10.33 9.31 -39.10
C CYS A 1050 -9.32 8.35 -39.69
N ILE A 1051 -8.40 7.89 -38.85
CA ILE A 1051 -7.33 6.98 -39.20
C ILE A 1051 -7.69 5.60 -38.65
N GLU A 1052 -7.80 4.62 -39.53
CA GLU A 1052 -8.22 3.24 -39.23
C GLU A 1052 -7.50 2.30 -40.18
N ARG A 1053 -7.28 1.04 -39.78
CA ARG A 1053 -6.65 0.05 -40.66
C ARG A 1053 -7.58 -0.24 -41.85
N GLU A 1054 -7.02 -0.19 -43.05
CA GLU A 1054 -7.69 -0.63 -44.29
C GLU A 1054 -8.09 -2.12 -44.27
#